data_AF-A0A973GAV9-F1
#
_entry.id   AF-A0A973GAV9-F1
#
_cell.length_a   1.000
_cell.length_b   1.000
_cell.length_c   1.000
_cell.angle_alpha   90.00
_cell.angle_beta   90.00
_cell.angle_gamma   90.00
#
_symmetry.space_group_name_H-M   'P 1'
#
loop_
_entity.id
_entity.type
_entity.pdbx_description
1 polymer ?
#
loop_
_entity_poly.entity_id
_entity_poly.type
_entity_poly.pdbx_seq_one_letter_code
_entity_poly.pdbx_strand_id
1 'polypeptide(L)'
;MLRLTLAQMRRSLGRLAAAAVAIVIGTAFVTATLLASGVMTRTTYNAVSTGYADADLVVSDGEITDTTLAALEEVPGVSAVRGYAETGTELTGPRGQTYVQTAATAADARLEVAQLAEGALPVADGQIALPTDTARLLGVEIGDTVDASRTGWTYDEAAAVDGAAGQEAAPEPTESATGAAAEITDAVEDVLEPRVLTEHLTVVGTLETVSSMLGTGGVAAVTPSQLTAWTTFDDPSGAAANYWYALVATDAGASPGAVAASARAATGDVSVLTRDEKAAQTASQMTGDTGVFTAIVLGFAAVALLVAALVISNTFAVLVAQRTRTLALLRCVGADRAQLRRSVVTEALLLGGASSLAGLVLGIVLVQVTLVVLNGSGTDVPLPSTISLTPAALLVPLAAGTLVTVLAALSPARAATRVSPLAALRPADAPTVGERSGRVRAWFSGVLMLGGFALLAVAAIGGSSIGTLAALGIGVLGGASSFVGVVLGAVFWVPRLVGAAGRLTGHGAAGRLAAANSTRNPRRTASTSGALLIGVTLVAMMATGAASTRAALNASLDEHYPVDVALGTVGDGVSIPELPAGLTTDVRAVSGVDQVAELTGATVEVVDDPTGGSASYLDARGIDPAQAAAVLNDPEQVTGLSDTTVIVPQQMTGWTGIVDGATITLREQPGRAVEPTTSGADQ
;
A
#
# COMPACT_ATOMS: atom_id res chain seq x y z
N MET A 1 29.43 4.97 43.95
CA MET A 1 28.85 3.89 43.13
C MET A 1 29.03 4.11 41.63
N LEU A 2 28.66 5.27 41.07
CA LEU A 2 28.72 5.52 39.61
C LEU A 2 30.14 5.47 38.98
N ARG A 3 31.17 5.94 39.70
CA ARG A 3 32.58 5.76 39.28
C ARG A 3 33.01 4.29 39.26
N LEU A 4 32.47 3.49 40.18
CA LEU A 4 32.78 2.06 40.29
C LEU A 4 32.12 1.28 39.14
N THR A 5 30.87 1.62 38.79
CA THR A 5 30.16 1.01 37.65
C THR A 5 30.85 1.33 36.33
N LEU A 6 31.26 2.58 36.09
CA LEU A 6 31.99 2.95 34.87
C LEU A 6 33.34 2.22 34.74
N ALA A 7 34.11 2.14 35.83
CA ALA A 7 35.38 1.40 35.84
C ALA A 7 35.17 -0.11 35.58
N GLN A 8 34.06 -0.67 36.06
CA GLN A 8 33.72 -2.07 35.85
C GLN A 8 33.23 -2.36 34.42
N MET A 9 32.42 -1.46 33.84
CA MET A 9 31.99 -1.58 32.44
C MET A 9 33.19 -1.61 31.49
N ARG A 10 34.19 -0.75 31.71
CA ARG A 10 35.44 -0.74 30.93
C ARG A 10 36.19 -2.07 30.95
N ARG A 11 36.17 -2.79 32.08
CA ARG A 11 36.82 -4.11 32.20
C ARG A 11 36.03 -5.25 31.54
N SER A 12 34.75 -5.05 31.23
CA SER A 12 33.89 -6.05 30.60
C SER A 12 33.41 -5.67 29.20
N LEU A 13 34.10 -4.74 28.52
CA LEU A 13 33.71 -4.21 27.21
C LEU A 13 33.41 -5.31 26.18
N GLY A 14 34.26 -6.34 26.06
CA GLY A 14 34.03 -7.41 25.09
C GLY A 14 32.70 -8.16 25.28
N ARG A 15 32.19 -8.26 26.51
CA ARG A 15 30.87 -8.88 26.79
C ARG A 15 29.72 -7.90 26.60
N LEU A 16 29.92 -6.63 26.95
CA LEU A 16 28.93 -5.58 26.74
C LEU A 16 28.75 -5.26 25.25
N ALA A 17 29.76 -5.50 24.41
CA ALA A 17 29.72 -5.27 22.97
C ALA A 17 28.63 -6.10 22.27
N ALA A 18 28.51 -7.40 22.58
CA ALA A 18 27.47 -8.24 21.99
C ALA A 18 26.06 -7.77 22.32
N ALA A 19 25.83 -7.36 23.59
CA ALA A 19 24.56 -6.76 24.00
C ALA A 19 24.33 -5.39 23.32
N ALA A 20 25.36 -4.55 23.22
CA ALA A 20 25.26 -3.26 22.55
C ALA A 20 24.90 -3.41 21.07
N VAL A 21 25.54 -4.32 20.34
CA VAL A 21 25.23 -4.61 18.93
C VAL A 21 23.78 -5.06 18.77
N ALA A 22 23.29 -5.96 19.62
CA ALA A 22 21.90 -6.38 19.59
C ALA A 22 20.91 -5.22 19.80
N ILE A 23 21.22 -4.29 20.72
CA ILE A 23 20.41 -3.09 20.97
C ILE A 23 20.47 -2.14 19.77
N VAL A 24 21.67 -1.88 19.24
CA VAL A 24 21.88 -1.01 18.06
C VAL A 24 21.05 -1.50 16.88
N ILE A 25 21.11 -2.81 16.57
CA ILE A 25 20.35 -3.40 15.45
C ILE A 25 18.84 -3.28 15.69
N GLY A 26 18.36 -3.65 16.89
CA GLY A 26 16.94 -3.56 17.22
C GLY A 26 16.40 -2.13 17.15
N THR A 27 17.13 -1.15 17.69
CA THR A 27 16.73 0.26 17.65
C THR A 27 16.86 0.84 16.23
N ALA A 28 17.90 0.48 15.48
CA ALA A 28 18.06 0.91 14.08
C ALA A 28 16.90 0.42 13.21
N PHE A 29 16.45 -0.82 13.44
CA PHE A 29 15.31 -1.37 12.71
C PHE A 29 14.00 -0.63 13.02
N VAL A 30 13.67 -0.40 14.31
CA VAL A 30 12.48 0.41 14.70
C VAL A 30 12.56 1.82 14.13
N THR A 31 13.75 2.43 14.16
CA THR A 31 13.99 3.76 13.57
C THR A 31 13.71 3.74 12.08
N ALA A 32 14.29 2.80 11.35
CA ALA A 32 14.12 2.68 9.90
C ALA A 32 12.65 2.48 9.52
N THR A 33 11.89 1.67 10.27
CA THR A 33 10.45 1.46 10.07
C THR A 33 9.65 2.76 10.20
N LEU A 34 9.87 3.52 11.29
CA LEU A 34 9.13 4.76 11.51
C LEU A 34 9.49 5.86 10.51
N LEU A 35 10.77 5.92 10.10
CA LEU A 35 11.21 6.87 9.07
C LEU A 35 10.68 6.49 7.69
N ALA A 36 10.65 5.20 7.34
CA ALA A 36 10.10 4.73 6.06
C ALA A 36 8.60 5.08 5.94
N SER A 37 7.82 4.89 7.01
CA SER A 37 6.41 5.32 7.04
C SER A 37 6.27 6.83 6.80
N GLY A 38 7.07 7.66 7.49
CA GLY A 38 7.05 9.12 7.29
C GLY A 38 7.51 9.57 5.90
N VAL A 39 8.46 8.84 5.29
CA VAL A 39 8.87 9.07 3.90
C VAL A 39 7.73 8.73 2.94
N MET A 40 7.04 7.62 3.14
CA MET A 40 5.91 7.21 2.29
C MET A 40 4.78 8.25 2.35
N THR A 41 4.34 8.64 3.55
CA THR A 41 3.33 9.69 3.72
C THR A 41 3.76 11.01 3.09
N ARG A 42 5.02 11.42 3.25
CA ARG A 42 5.51 12.68 2.65
C ARG A 42 5.64 12.58 1.13
N THR A 43 6.02 11.43 0.60
CA THR A 43 6.09 11.17 -0.84
C THR A 43 4.69 11.29 -1.44
N THR A 44 3.70 10.62 -0.84
CA THR A 44 2.30 10.73 -1.28
C THR A 44 1.76 12.14 -1.13
N TYR A 45 2.00 12.80 0.01
CA TYR A 45 1.59 14.20 0.21
C TYR A 45 2.21 15.13 -0.82
N ASN A 46 3.51 15.02 -1.10
CA ASN A 46 4.18 15.84 -2.10
C ASN A 46 3.65 15.56 -3.52
N ALA A 47 3.39 14.29 -3.85
CA ALA A 47 2.80 13.91 -5.13
C ALA A 47 1.41 14.53 -5.31
N VAL A 48 0.56 14.42 -4.29
CA VAL A 48 -0.79 15.00 -4.28
C VAL A 48 -0.75 16.53 -4.30
N SER A 49 0.08 17.16 -3.47
CA SER A 49 0.15 18.63 -3.38
C SER A 49 0.72 19.28 -4.65
N THR A 50 1.55 18.56 -5.40
CA THR A 50 2.03 18.99 -6.72
C THR A 50 0.88 19.01 -7.74
N GLY A 51 -0.05 18.06 -7.64
CA GLY A 51 -1.25 18.02 -8.49
C GLY A 51 -2.21 19.21 -8.31
N TYR A 52 -2.10 19.96 -7.21
CA TYR A 52 -2.93 21.14 -6.94
C TYR A 52 -2.24 22.49 -7.26
N ALA A 53 -1.12 22.46 -8.01
CA ALA A 53 -0.31 23.64 -8.32
C ALA A 53 0.04 24.45 -7.05
N ASP A 54 0.26 25.77 -7.17
CA ASP A 54 0.45 26.69 -6.05
C ASP A 54 -0.86 27.37 -5.61
N ALA A 55 -1.98 26.66 -5.73
CA ALA A 55 -3.27 27.12 -5.24
C ALA A 55 -3.27 27.29 -3.71
N ASP A 56 -4.04 28.26 -3.22
CA ASP A 56 -4.25 28.46 -1.78
C ASP A 56 -5.40 27.58 -1.28
N LEU A 57 -6.45 27.44 -2.09
CA LEU A 57 -7.63 26.62 -1.79
C LEU A 57 -7.91 25.64 -2.94
N VAL A 58 -8.47 24.50 -2.56
CA VAL A 58 -9.02 23.49 -3.47
C VAL A 58 -10.50 23.33 -3.14
N VAL A 59 -11.34 23.50 -4.15
CA VAL A 59 -12.79 23.26 -4.10
C VAL A 59 -13.05 21.94 -4.79
N SER A 60 -13.65 20.99 -4.10
CA SER A 60 -13.93 19.64 -4.59
C SER A 60 -15.27 19.17 -4.04
N ASP A 61 -15.72 17.99 -4.49
CA ASP A 61 -16.95 17.34 -4.03
C ASP A 61 -18.21 18.15 -4.41
N GLY A 62 -19.22 17.48 -4.99
CA GLY A 62 -20.39 18.15 -5.56
C GLY A 62 -20.19 18.60 -7.01
N GLU A 63 -21.20 19.27 -7.57
CA GLU A 63 -21.20 19.70 -8.97
C GLU A 63 -20.47 21.05 -9.13
N ILE A 64 -19.32 21.04 -9.81
CA ILE A 64 -18.51 22.23 -10.03
C ILE A 64 -18.70 22.66 -11.48
N THR A 65 -19.42 23.76 -11.68
CA THR A 65 -19.73 24.32 -13.00
C THR A 65 -19.13 25.71 -13.14
N ASP A 66 -19.25 26.32 -14.32
CA ASP A 66 -18.89 27.73 -14.54
C ASP A 66 -19.61 28.68 -13.58
N THR A 67 -20.83 28.34 -13.13
CA THR A 67 -21.55 29.14 -12.12
C THR A 67 -20.87 29.09 -10.76
N THR A 68 -20.33 27.92 -10.37
CA THR A 68 -19.52 27.75 -9.16
C THR A 68 -18.23 28.55 -9.25
N LEU A 69 -17.55 28.53 -10.41
CA LEU A 69 -16.32 29.31 -10.63
C LEU A 69 -16.58 30.82 -10.55
N ALA A 70 -17.63 31.31 -11.22
CA ALA A 70 -18.01 32.72 -11.16
C ALA A 70 -18.35 33.18 -9.73
N ALA A 71 -19.06 32.34 -8.96
CA ALA A 71 -19.34 32.62 -7.56
C ALA A 71 -18.05 32.70 -6.70
N LEU A 72 -17.04 31.87 -6.99
CA LEU A 72 -15.73 31.92 -6.33
C LEU A 72 -14.94 33.19 -6.69
N GLU A 73 -15.01 33.65 -7.93
CA GLU A 73 -14.35 34.89 -8.37
C GLU A 73 -14.92 36.13 -7.67
N GLU A 74 -16.20 36.13 -7.31
CA GLU A 74 -16.84 37.22 -6.57
C GLU A 74 -16.49 37.24 -5.07
N VAL A 75 -15.86 36.17 -4.54
CA VAL A 75 -15.50 36.09 -3.11
C VAL A 75 -14.38 37.10 -2.79
N PRO A 76 -14.57 37.98 -1.80
CA PRO A 76 -13.53 38.92 -1.40
C PRO A 76 -12.25 38.22 -0.94
N GLY A 77 -11.12 38.60 -1.53
CA GLY A 77 -9.82 37.98 -1.23
C GLY A 77 -9.41 36.86 -2.20
N VAL A 78 -10.25 36.55 -3.21
CA VAL A 78 -9.89 35.68 -4.34
C VAL A 78 -9.30 36.53 -5.45
N SER A 79 -8.15 36.09 -5.96
CA SER A 79 -7.39 36.76 -7.03
C SER A 79 -7.44 36.04 -8.37
N ALA A 80 -7.58 34.71 -8.35
CA ALA A 80 -7.77 33.89 -9.53
C ALA A 80 -8.46 32.58 -9.17
N VAL A 81 -9.25 32.05 -10.11
CA VAL A 81 -9.92 30.76 -10.01
C VAL A 81 -9.64 29.97 -11.29
N ARG A 82 -9.42 28.65 -11.15
CA ARG A 82 -9.29 27.72 -12.26
C ARG A 82 -10.16 26.50 -11.99
N GLY A 83 -11.11 26.20 -12.88
CA GLY A 83 -11.69 24.87 -12.95
C GLY A 83 -10.70 23.90 -13.58
N TYR A 84 -10.47 22.75 -12.95
CA TYR A 84 -9.67 21.67 -13.51
C TYR A 84 -10.60 20.65 -14.19
N ALA A 85 -10.46 20.56 -15.50
CA ALA A 85 -11.06 19.51 -16.31
C ALA A 85 -9.95 18.87 -17.14
N GLU A 86 -10.05 17.56 -17.31
CA GLU A 86 -9.23 16.82 -18.23
C GLU A 86 -10.13 15.92 -19.08
N THR A 87 -9.67 15.69 -20.30
CA THR A 87 -10.29 14.71 -21.18
C THR A 87 -9.19 13.88 -21.81
N GLY A 88 -9.45 12.61 -22.03
CA GLY A 88 -8.50 11.80 -22.75
C GLY A 88 -8.49 12.17 -24.23
N THR A 89 -7.33 12.01 -24.85
CA THR A 89 -7.16 12.31 -26.28
C THR A 89 -6.18 11.31 -26.86
N GLU A 90 -6.57 10.73 -27.99
CA GLU A 90 -5.69 9.90 -28.76
C GLU A 90 -4.79 10.79 -29.62
N LEU A 91 -3.48 10.57 -29.49
CA LEU A 91 -2.46 11.27 -30.26
C LEU A 91 -1.75 10.28 -31.18
N THR A 92 -1.70 10.60 -32.46
CA THR A 92 -0.96 9.83 -33.47
C THR A 92 0.27 10.61 -33.92
N GLY A 93 1.41 9.92 -33.92
CA GLY A 93 2.70 10.42 -34.38
C GLY A 93 3.44 9.42 -35.26
N PRO A 94 4.66 9.76 -35.73
CA PRO A 94 5.42 8.92 -36.67
C PRO A 94 5.75 7.51 -36.17
N ARG A 95 5.83 7.30 -34.86
CA ARG A 95 6.17 6.01 -34.23
C ARG A 95 4.97 5.19 -33.76
N GLY A 96 3.76 5.74 -33.84
CA GLY A 96 2.54 5.08 -33.38
C GLY A 96 1.55 6.06 -32.75
N GLN A 97 0.53 5.51 -32.09
CA GLN A 97 -0.50 6.25 -31.39
C GLN A 97 -0.44 5.99 -29.89
N THR A 98 -0.86 6.96 -29.07
CA THR A 98 -0.95 6.82 -27.61
C THR A 98 -2.10 7.67 -27.08
N TYR A 99 -2.71 7.20 -25.99
CA TYR A 99 -3.75 7.93 -25.28
C TYR A 99 -3.07 8.75 -24.19
N VAL A 100 -3.44 10.01 -24.08
CA VAL A 100 -2.92 10.91 -23.04
C VAL A 100 -4.08 11.69 -22.44
N GLN A 101 -4.04 11.93 -21.13
CA GLN A 101 -4.95 12.90 -20.53
C GLN A 101 -4.52 14.30 -20.98
N THR A 102 -5.48 15.11 -21.41
CA THR A 102 -5.27 16.49 -21.84
C THR A 102 -6.04 17.43 -20.93
N ALA A 103 -5.37 18.49 -20.46
CA ALA A 103 -5.96 19.51 -19.61
C ALA A 103 -5.71 20.90 -20.19
N ALA A 104 -6.60 21.84 -19.87
CA ALA A 104 -6.50 23.22 -20.31
C ALA A 104 -5.42 23.98 -19.52
N THR A 105 -4.62 24.83 -20.16
CA THR A 105 -3.66 25.72 -19.49
C THR A 105 -4.38 26.74 -18.58
N ALA A 106 -3.74 27.12 -17.47
CA ALA A 106 -4.20 28.16 -16.57
C ALA A 106 -3.87 29.56 -17.08
N ALA A 107 -4.77 30.52 -16.81
CA ALA A 107 -4.48 31.94 -17.02
C ALA A 107 -3.52 32.51 -15.95
N ASP A 108 -3.63 32.06 -14.71
CA ASP A 108 -2.71 32.41 -13.61
C ASP A 108 -1.66 31.30 -13.46
N ALA A 109 -0.38 31.66 -13.56
CA ALA A 109 0.74 30.74 -13.45
C ALA A 109 0.79 29.99 -12.10
N ARG A 110 0.22 30.54 -11.01
CA ARG A 110 0.12 29.86 -9.71
C ARG A 110 -0.84 28.69 -9.74
N LEU A 111 -1.82 28.72 -10.63
CA LEU A 111 -2.82 27.67 -10.78
C LEU A 111 -2.44 26.67 -11.87
N GLU A 112 -1.24 26.79 -12.47
CA GLU A 112 -0.77 25.88 -13.50
C GLU A 112 -0.20 24.59 -12.89
N VAL A 113 -0.81 23.44 -13.23
CA VAL A 113 -0.39 22.12 -12.76
C VAL A 113 0.72 21.55 -13.67
N ALA A 114 0.68 21.89 -14.96
CA ALA A 114 1.66 21.44 -15.93
C ALA A 114 2.99 22.18 -15.78
N GLN A 115 4.08 21.44 -15.52
CA GLN A 115 5.43 22.02 -15.45
C GLN A 115 6.12 21.89 -16.80
N LEU A 116 6.57 23.02 -17.33
CA LEU A 116 7.26 23.08 -18.63
C LEU A 116 8.70 22.57 -18.48
N ALA A 117 9.05 21.53 -19.25
CA ALA A 117 10.42 21.03 -19.38
C ALA A 117 11.21 21.85 -20.42
N GLU A 118 10.69 21.95 -21.65
CA GLU A 118 11.27 22.73 -22.74
C GLU A 118 10.19 23.39 -23.61
N GLY A 119 10.51 24.50 -24.27
CA GLY A 119 9.60 25.18 -25.21
C GLY A 119 8.67 26.21 -24.55
N ALA A 120 7.36 26.12 -24.83
CA ALA A 120 6.33 26.99 -24.27
C ALA A 120 5.00 26.24 -24.05
N LEU A 121 4.12 26.78 -23.20
CA LEU A 121 2.74 26.33 -23.09
C LEU A 121 1.91 26.82 -24.29
N PRO A 122 0.86 26.08 -24.70
CA PRO A 122 -0.05 26.50 -25.77
C PRO A 122 -0.72 27.83 -25.44
N VAL A 123 -0.72 28.75 -26.41
CA VAL A 123 -1.37 30.08 -26.29
C VAL A 123 -2.48 30.29 -27.31
N ALA A 124 -2.60 29.39 -28.28
CA ALA A 124 -3.63 29.41 -29.31
C ALA A 124 -4.11 27.98 -29.61
N ASP A 125 -5.34 27.87 -30.06
CA ASP A 125 -5.92 26.61 -30.55
C ASP A 125 -5.05 26.04 -31.68
N GLY A 126 -5.00 24.71 -31.80
CA GLY A 126 -4.06 24.02 -32.70
C GLY A 126 -2.63 23.88 -32.17
N GLN A 127 -2.37 24.25 -30.90
CA GLN A 127 -1.08 24.02 -30.22
C GLN A 127 -1.25 23.03 -29.07
N ILE A 128 -0.23 22.20 -28.83
CA ILE A 128 -0.20 21.24 -27.72
C ILE A 128 1.19 21.20 -27.06
N ALA A 129 1.22 21.04 -25.74
CA ALA A 129 2.44 20.67 -25.03
C ALA A 129 2.31 19.23 -24.49
N LEU A 130 3.31 18.40 -24.75
CA LEU A 130 3.27 16.97 -24.47
C LEU A 130 4.20 16.59 -23.33
N PRO A 131 3.85 15.63 -22.46
CA PRO A 131 4.81 15.03 -21.55
C PRO A 131 6.04 14.53 -22.31
N THR A 132 7.22 14.70 -21.73
CA THR A 132 8.49 14.36 -22.38
C THR A 132 8.55 12.90 -22.84
N ASP A 133 7.97 11.98 -22.06
CA ASP A 133 7.91 10.56 -22.44
C ASP A 133 6.90 10.30 -23.56
N THR A 134 5.76 10.99 -23.56
CA THR A 134 4.76 10.91 -24.64
C THR A 134 5.34 11.40 -25.96
N ALA A 135 6.05 12.54 -25.96
CA ALA A 135 6.73 13.05 -27.15
C ALA A 135 7.77 12.05 -27.69
N ARG A 136 8.54 11.42 -26.79
CA ARG A 136 9.54 10.39 -27.15
C ARG A 136 8.90 9.13 -27.73
N LEU A 137 7.78 8.68 -27.15
CA LEU A 137 7.00 7.52 -27.60
C LEU A 137 6.45 7.75 -29.00
N LEU A 138 5.84 8.91 -29.24
CA LEU A 138 5.32 9.30 -30.55
C LEU A 138 6.42 9.62 -31.57
N GLY A 139 7.63 9.92 -31.10
CA GLY A 139 8.78 10.26 -31.93
C GLY A 139 8.69 11.66 -32.53
N VAL A 140 8.17 12.62 -31.76
CA VAL A 140 7.96 14.02 -32.16
C VAL A 140 8.80 14.97 -31.30
N GLU A 141 9.28 16.05 -31.91
CA GLU A 141 10.02 17.13 -31.27
C GLU A 141 9.20 18.44 -31.28
N ILE A 142 9.69 19.47 -30.57
CA ILE A 142 9.06 20.79 -30.59
C ILE A 142 9.10 21.36 -32.01
N GLY A 143 7.95 21.75 -32.53
CA GLY A 143 7.75 22.21 -33.90
C GLY A 143 7.15 21.17 -34.84
N ASP A 144 7.13 19.90 -34.45
CA ASP A 144 6.45 18.84 -35.19
C ASP A 144 4.93 18.90 -34.97
N THR A 145 4.18 18.15 -35.79
CA THR A 145 2.74 18.02 -35.66
C THR A 145 2.34 16.63 -35.20
N VAL A 146 1.32 16.57 -34.35
CA VAL A 146 0.63 15.34 -33.94
C VAL A 146 -0.84 15.43 -34.35
N ASP A 147 -1.42 14.29 -34.71
CA ASP A 147 -2.85 14.21 -35.00
C ASP A 147 -3.58 13.86 -33.72
N ALA A 148 -4.48 14.74 -33.28
CA ALA A 148 -5.40 14.48 -32.19
C ALA A 148 -6.71 13.95 -32.75
N SER A 149 -7.03 12.69 -32.47
CA SER A 149 -8.31 12.06 -32.83
C SER A 149 -9.24 11.99 -31.63
N ARG A 150 -10.51 12.27 -31.87
CA ARG A 150 -11.62 12.07 -30.93
C ARG A 150 -12.80 11.42 -31.63
N THR A 151 -13.50 10.57 -30.89
CA THR A 151 -14.75 9.95 -31.35
C THR A 151 -15.86 10.38 -30.40
N GLY A 152 -16.93 10.95 -30.94
CA GLY A 152 -18.14 11.32 -30.21
C GLY A 152 -19.38 10.72 -30.88
N TRP A 153 -20.55 10.92 -30.28
CA TRP A 153 -21.81 10.36 -30.78
C TRP A 153 -22.89 11.44 -30.88
N THR A 154 -23.72 11.38 -31.91
CA THR A 154 -24.90 12.26 -32.05
C THR A 154 -26.19 11.45 -32.00
N TYR A 155 -27.12 11.90 -31.17
CA TYR A 155 -28.47 11.34 -31.06
C TYR A 155 -29.42 12.06 -32.03
N ASP A 156 -29.99 11.34 -33.01
CA ASP A 156 -30.97 11.92 -33.93
C ASP A 156 -32.39 11.87 -33.35
N GLU A 157 -32.83 12.98 -32.75
CA GLU A 157 -34.21 13.13 -32.24
C GLU A 157 -35.28 13.08 -33.36
N ALA A 158 -34.96 13.45 -34.61
CA ALA A 158 -35.94 13.48 -35.68
C ALA A 158 -36.28 12.07 -36.20
N ALA A 159 -35.30 11.17 -36.23
CA ALA A 159 -35.49 9.75 -36.55
C ALA A 159 -36.32 9.03 -35.48
N ALA A 160 -36.15 9.40 -34.20
CA ALA A 160 -36.89 8.80 -33.08
C ALA A 160 -38.38 9.16 -33.06
N VAL A 161 -38.77 10.33 -33.60
CA VAL A 161 -40.16 10.82 -33.59
C VAL A 161 -41.00 10.24 -34.73
N ASP A 162 -40.43 9.98 -35.90
CA ASP A 162 -41.17 9.41 -37.03
C ASP A 162 -41.54 7.93 -36.80
N GLY A 163 -40.74 7.20 -36.02
CA GLY A 163 -41.07 5.86 -35.53
C GLY A 163 -42.19 5.83 -34.47
N ALA A 164 -42.38 6.92 -33.73
CA ALA A 164 -43.40 7.02 -32.67
C ALA A 164 -44.80 7.46 -33.19
N ALA A 165 -44.88 8.06 -34.38
CA ALA A 165 -46.14 8.56 -34.94
C ALA A 165 -47.13 7.47 -35.38
N GLY A 166 -46.73 6.19 -35.37
CA GLY A 166 -47.57 5.03 -35.70
C GLY A 166 -48.26 4.34 -34.51
N GLN A 167 -47.96 4.70 -33.26
CA GLN A 167 -48.44 3.96 -32.09
C GLN A 167 -49.73 4.59 -31.52
N GLU A 168 -50.89 4.02 -31.86
CA GLU A 168 -52.17 4.35 -31.22
C GLU A 168 -52.11 3.96 -29.72
N ALA A 169 -52.55 4.89 -28.85
CA ALA A 169 -52.42 4.80 -27.39
C ALA A 169 -52.87 3.44 -26.81
N ALA A 170 -51.96 2.72 -26.17
CA ALA A 170 -52.27 1.51 -25.41
C ALA A 170 -52.93 1.86 -24.05
N PRO A 171 -53.93 1.10 -23.59
CA PRO A 171 -54.64 1.35 -22.33
C PRO A 171 -53.82 0.91 -21.10
N GLU A 172 -54.18 1.43 -19.92
CA GLU A 172 -53.51 1.18 -18.64
C GLU A 172 -53.27 -0.31 -18.30
N PRO A 173 -52.19 -0.64 -17.57
CA PRO A 173 -51.75 -2.01 -17.38
C PRO A 173 -52.60 -2.74 -16.32
N THR A 174 -53.28 -3.82 -16.70
CA THR A 174 -53.75 -4.84 -15.75
C THR A 174 -52.81 -6.03 -15.73
N GLU A 175 -52.52 -6.50 -14.51
CA GLU A 175 -51.67 -7.66 -14.20
C GLU A 175 -52.04 -8.91 -15.01
N SER A 176 -51.00 -9.66 -15.40
CA SER A 176 -51.03 -10.97 -16.05
C SER A 176 -51.25 -10.98 -17.57
N ALA A 177 -50.16 -10.81 -18.33
CA ALA A 177 -49.99 -11.46 -19.63
C ALA A 177 -48.51 -11.69 -19.94
N THR A 178 -48.06 -12.93 -19.72
CA THR A 178 -46.88 -13.51 -20.37
C THR A 178 -47.20 -13.77 -21.84
N GLY A 179 -46.37 -13.24 -22.75
CA GLY A 179 -46.30 -13.66 -24.15
C GLY A 179 -46.93 -12.72 -25.17
N ALA A 180 -46.11 -11.85 -25.76
CA ALA A 180 -46.04 -11.55 -27.20
C ALA A 180 -45.12 -10.34 -27.41
N ALA A 181 -43.91 -10.59 -27.92
CA ALA A 181 -43.06 -9.55 -28.48
C ALA A 181 -43.72 -9.04 -29.76
N ALA A 182 -44.20 -7.80 -29.76
CA ALA A 182 -44.55 -7.09 -30.99
C ALA A 182 -43.24 -6.58 -31.61
N GLU A 183 -43.02 -6.91 -32.88
CA GLU A 183 -41.88 -6.48 -33.70
C GLU A 183 -41.76 -4.95 -33.71
N ILE A 184 -40.71 -4.45 -33.06
CA ILE A 184 -40.15 -3.10 -33.26
C ILE A 184 -38.77 -3.34 -33.89
N THR A 185 -38.73 -3.78 -35.16
CA THR A 185 -37.48 -4.26 -35.78
C THR A 185 -36.94 -3.43 -36.94
N ASP A 186 -37.64 -2.40 -37.43
CA ASP A 186 -37.18 -1.69 -38.64
C ASP A 186 -36.93 -0.18 -38.49
N ALA A 187 -37.00 0.42 -37.28
CA ALA A 187 -36.96 1.88 -37.11
C ALA A 187 -35.81 2.45 -36.24
N VAL A 188 -34.88 1.61 -35.74
CA VAL A 188 -33.88 2.05 -34.73
C VAL A 188 -32.43 1.95 -35.24
N GLU A 189 -32.22 1.51 -36.49
CA GLU A 189 -30.89 1.43 -37.10
C GLU A 189 -30.25 2.83 -37.33
N ASP A 190 -31.04 3.92 -37.28
CA ASP A 190 -30.63 5.28 -37.71
C ASP A 190 -30.29 6.27 -36.57
N VAL A 191 -30.20 5.88 -35.30
CA VAL A 191 -30.28 6.87 -34.19
C VAL A 191 -28.92 7.34 -33.59
N LEU A 192 -27.81 6.65 -33.85
CA LEU A 192 -26.48 7.03 -33.34
C LEU A 192 -25.41 6.96 -34.43
N GLU A 193 -25.03 8.12 -34.99
CA GLU A 193 -23.90 8.20 -35.93
C GLU A 193 -22.59 8.54 -35.20
N PRO A 194 -21.50 7.77 -35.39
CA PRO A 194 -20.19 8.11 -34.85
C PRO A 194 -19.63 9.35 -35.57
N ARG A 195 -19.26 10.37 -34.79
CA ARG A 195 -18.53 11.53 -35.29
C ARG A 195 -17.06 11.39 -34.91
N VAL A 196 -16.17 11.53 -35.89
CA VAL A 196 -14.72 11.58 -35.65
C VAL A 196 -14.23 12.99 -35.90
N LEU A 197 -13.57 13.57 -34.91
CA LEU A 197 -12.84 14.83 -35.02
C LEU A 197 -11.35 14.51 -35.07
N THR A 198 -10.68 14.89 -36.16
CA THR A 198 -9.22 14.81 -36.28
C THR A 198 -8.67 16.20 -36.47
N GLU A 199 -7.76 16.59 -35.59
CA GLU A 199 -7.10 17.90 -35.63
C GLU A 199 -5.59 17.76 -35.65
N HIS A 200 -4.94 18.58 -36.46
CA HIS A 200 -3.49 18.63 -36.54
C HIS A 200 -2.97 19.67 -35.53
N LEU A 201 -2.31 19.21 -34.48
CA LEU A 201 -1.78 20.07 -33.42
C LEU A 201 -0.27 20.23 -33.56
N THR A 202 0.22 21.45 -33.41
CA THR A 202 1.67 21.74 -33.37
C THR A 202 2.21 21.57 -31.95
N VAL A 203 3.25 20.76 -31.79
CA VAL A 203 3.94 20.58 -30.51
C VAL A 203 4.76 21.84 -30.21
N VAL A 204 4.34 22.63 -29.22
CA VAL A 204 4.99 23.90 -28.85
C VAL A 204 5.91 23.80 -27.63
N GLY A 205 5.81 22.71 -26.88
CA GLY A 205 6.63 22.46 -25.71
C GLY A 205 6.52 21.03 -25.21
N THR A 206 7.46 20.67 -24.34
CA THR A 206 7.42 19.43 -23.57
C THR A 206 7.21 19.73 -22.09
N LEU A 207 6.49 18.85 -21.42
CA LEU A 207 6.17 18.94 -20.00
C LEU A 207 7.00 17.92 -19.22
N GLU A 208 7.34 18.25 -17.98
CA GLU A 208 7.93 17.27 -17.06
C GLU A 208 6.94 16.13 -16.86
N THR A 209 7.38 14.89 -17.07
CA THR A 209 6.54 13.72 -16.80
C THR A 209 6.42 13.57 -15.30
N VAL A 210 5.38 14.15 -14.71
CA VAL A 210 4.99 13.80 -13.35
C VAL A 210 4.25 12.47 -13.45
N SER A 211 4.92 11.39 -13.07
CA SER A 211 4.30 10.06 -13.03
C SER A 211 3.06 10.13 -12.13
N SER A 212 1.87 10.09 -12.73
CA SER A 212 0.67 9.86 -11.95
C SER A 212 0.83 8.46 -11.32
N MET A 213 0.61 8.33 -10.01
CA MET A 213 0.59 7.00 -9.38
C MET A 213 -0.49 6.08 -9.98
N LEU A 214 -1.34 6.61 -10.86
CA LEU A 214 -2.47 5.96 -11.52
C LEU A 214 -2.14 5.42 -12.94
N GLY A 215 -0.87 5.45 -13.37
CA GLY A 215 -0.42 4.65 -14.52
C GLY A 215 -0.77 5.19 -15.91
N THR A 216 -1.51 6.29 -16.02
CA THR A 216 -1.54 7.11 -17.24
C THR A 216 -0.32 8.02 -17.25
N GLY A 217 0.38 8.08 -18.39
CA GLY A 217 1.48 9.03 -18.62
C GLY A 217 1.08 10.47 -18.28
N GLY A 218 2.05 11.38 -18.22
CA GLY A 218 1.81 12.77 -17.81
C GLY A 218 0.64 13.45 -18.55
N VAL A 219 0.11 14.54 -18.00
CA VAL A 219 -1.00 15.28 -18.60
C VAL A 219 -0.46 16.23 -19.68
N ALA A 220 -0.99 16.14 -20.90
CA ALA A 220 -0.71 17.09 -21.98
C ALA A 220 -1.52 18.38 -21.79
N ALA A 221 -1.01 19.51 -22.27
CA ALA A 221 -1.67 20.81 -22.12
C ALA A 221 -2.15 21.36 -23.46
N VAL A 222 -3.38 21.88 -23.48
CA VAL A 222 -4.00 22.63 -24.59
C VAL A 222 -4.65 23.92 -24.06
N THR A 223 -5.12 24.80 -24.94
CA THR A 223 -5.84 26.01 -24.50
C THR A 223 -7.21 25.66 -23.91
N PRO A 224 -7.79 26.51 -23.02
CA PRO A 224 -9.14 26.31 -22.50
C PRO A 224 -10.21 26.19 -23.60
N SER A 225 -10.13 27.03 -24.64
CA SER A 225 -11.03 26.99 -25.80
C SER A 225 -10.96 25.66 -26.55
N GLN A 226 -9.75 25.12 -26.76
CA GLN A 226 -9.55 23.82 -27.38
C GLN A 226 -10.13 22.70 -26.52
N LEU A 227 -9.88 22.70 -25.20
CA LEU A 227 -10.43 21.70 -24.29
C LEU A 227 -11.96 21.75 -24.26
N THR A 228 -12.55 22.94 -24.19
CA THR A 228 -14.02 23.09 -24.21
C THR A 228 -14.61 22.56 -25.51
N ALA A 229 -14.02 22.90 -26.66
CA ALA A 229 -14.46 22.40 -27.96
C ALA A 229 -14.44 20.87 -28.02
N TRP A 230 -13.42 20.26 -27.43
CA TRP A 230 -13.28 18.82 -27.29
C TRP A 230 -14.32 18.20 -26.36
N THR A 231 -14.53 18.74 -25.17
CA THR A 231 -15.53 18.21 -24.23
C THR A 231 -16.97 18.35 -24.76
N THR A 232 -17.27 19.42 -25.50
CA THR A 232 -18.58 19.58 -26.17
C THR A 232 -18.73 18.64 -27.38
N PHE A 233 -17.62 18.25 -28.00
CA PHE A 233 -17.59 17.20 -29.02
C PHE A 233 -17.78 15.79 -28.42
N ASP A 234 -17.55 15.59 -27.13
CA ASP A 234 -17.89 14.32 -26.49
C ASP A 234 -19.36 14.30 -26.06
N ASP A 235 -19.84 15.40 -25.47
CA ASP A 235 -21.22 15.55 -24.98
C ASP A 235 -21.96 16.71 -25.70
N PRO A 236 -22.72 16.42 -26.76
CA PRO A 236 -23.48 17.43 -27.50
C PRO A 236 -24.73 17.93 -26.78
N SER A 237 -25.12 17.36 -25.64
CA SER A 237 -26.30 17.77 -24.87
C SER A 237 -26.21 19.22 -24.36
N GLY A 238 -25.01 19.80 -24.38
CA GLY A 238 -24.76 21.16 -23.93
C GLY A 238 -24.82 21.30 -22.41
N ALA A 239 -24.72 20.18 -21.67
CA ALA A 239 -24.48 20.21 -20.24
C ALA A 239 -23.23 21.06 -19.95
N ALA A 240 -23.33 21.96 -18.96
CA ALA A 240 -22.23 22.85 -18.60
C ALA A 240 -20.97 22.04 -18.29
N ALA A 241 -19.79 22.57 -18.65
CA ALA A 241 -18.52 21.91 -18.36
C ALA A 241 -18.42 21.63 -16.86
N ASN A 242 -18.48 20.35 -16.48
CA ASN A 242 -18.30 19.90 -15.12
C ASN A 242 -16.81 19.74 -14.85
N TYR A 243 -16.30 20.44 -13.85
CA TYR A 243 -14.92 20.37 -13.42
C TYR A 243 -14.76 19.33 -12.30
N TRP A 244 -13.64 18.60 -12.31
CA TRP A 244 -13.33 17.61 -11.27
C TRP A 244 -13.06 18.28 -9.91
N TYR A 245 -12.40 19.43 -9.95
CA TYR A 245 -12.14 20.30 -8.81
C TYR A 245 -11.84 21.72 -9.31
N ALA A 246 -11.91 22.72 -8.44
CA ALA A 246 -11.44 24.07 -8.73
C ALA A 246 -10.26 24.44 -7.83
N LEU A 247 -9.29 25.15 -8.40
CA LEU A 247 -8.14 25.71 -7.71
C LEU A 247 -8.34 27.21 -7.57
N VAL A 248 -8.06 27.75 -6.38
CA VAL A 248 -8.26 29.16 -6.08
C VAL A 248 -6.98 29.76 -5.52
N ALA A 249 -6.55 30.88 -6.09
CA ALA A 249 -5.46 31.69 -5.59
C ALA A 249 -6.01 32.93 -4.88
N THR A 250 -5.51 33.21 -3.68
CA THR A 250 -5.93 34.35 -2.87
C THR A 250 -5.06 35.59 -3.11
N ASP A 251 -5.60 36.74 -2.74
CA ASP A 251 -4.88 38.01 -2.73
C ASP A 251 -3.67 37.97 -1.78
N ALA A 252 -2.61 38.68 -2.15
CA ALA A 252 -1.40 38.76 -1.33
C ALA A 252 -1.71 39.29 0.08
N GLY A 253 -1.54 38.42 1.09
CA GLY A 253 -1.78 38.74 2.51
C GLY A 253 -3.17 38.40 3.02
N ALA A 254 -4.07 37.88 2.18
CA ALA A 254 -5.31 37.26 2.64
C ALA A 254 -5.02 35.98 3.44
N SER A 255 -5.88 35.67 4.42
CA SER A 255 -5.80 34.41 5.16
C SER A 255 -6.56 33.33 4.36
N PRO A 256 -5.90 32.26 3.88
CA PRO A 256 -6.59 31.20 3.14
C PRO A 256 -7.75 30.61 3.93
N GLY A 257 -7.61 30.41 5.24
CA GLY A 257 -8.70 29.91 6.09
C GLY A 257 -9.91 30.84 6.18
N ALA A 258 -9.71 32.16 6.12
CA ALA A 258 -10.82 33.12 6.11
C ALA A 258 -11.51 33.16 4.74
N VAL A 259 -10.75 33.17 3.65
CA VAL A 259 -11.28 33.12 2.28
C VAL A 259 -12.02 31.79 2.04
N ALA A 260 -11.51 30.68 2.56
CA ALA A 260 -12.18 29.38 2.51
C ALA A 260 -13.56 29.41 3.18
N ALA A 261 -13.70 30.10 4.32
CA ALA A 261 -14.99 30.22 4.99
C ALA A 261 -15.99 31.04 4.17
N SER A 262 -15.54 32.13 3.54
CA SER A 262 -16.35 32.94 2.64
C SER A 262 -16.73 32.19 1.35
N ALA A 263 -15.81 31.42 0.77
CA ALA A 263 -16.05 30.59 -0.39
C ALA A 263 -17.11 29.52 -0.11
N ARG A 264 -17.02 28.79 1.02
CA ARG A 264 -18.06 27.81 1.42
C ARG A 264 -19.46 28.43 1.53
N ALA A 265 -19.55 29.67 2.00
CA ALA A 265 -20.83 30.36 2.10
C ALA A 265 -21.40 30.76 0.73
N ALA A 266 -20.54 30.96 -0.27
CA ALA A 266 -20.92 31.38 -1.62
C ALA A 266 -21.29 30.19 -2.53
N THR A 267 -20.63 29.03 -2.36
CA THR A 267 -20.73 27.91 -3.32
C THR A 267 -21.63 26.75 -2.89
N GLY A 268 -22.22 26.77 -1.69
CA GLY A 268 -23.21 25.77 -1.27
C GLY A 268 -22.62 24.38 -0.99
N ASP A 269 -23.16 23.33 -1.61
CA ASP A 269 -22.88 21.90 -1.38
C ASP A 269 -21.51 21.41 -1.93
N VAL A 270 -20.48 22.26 -1.87
CA VAL A 270 -19.10 21.91 -2.27
C VAL A 270 -18.12 22.02 -1.10
N SER A 271 -17.11 21.16 -1.10
CA SER A 271 -16.05 21.15 -0.10
C SER A 271 -14.95 22.12 -0.49
N VAL A 272 -14.78 23.20 0.27
CA VAL A 272 -13.62 24.11 0.12
C VAL A 272 -12.61 23.78 1.22
N LEU A 273 -11.39 23.45 0.86
CA LEU A 273 -10.29 23.18 1.80
C LEU A 273 -9.06 23.99 1.38
N THR A 274 -8.16 24.27 2.31
CA THR A 274 -6.83 24.77 1.93
C THR A 274 -6.06 23.68 1.16
N ARG A 275 -5.08 24.07 0.32
CA ARG A 275 -4.22 23.10 -0.38
C ARG A 275 -3.60 22.07 0.56
N ASP A 276 -3.14 22.51 1.73
CA ASP A 276 -2.55 21.63 2.74
C ASP A 276 -3.57 20.66 3.35
N GLU A 277 -4.77 21.14 3.67
CA GLU A 277 -5.85 20.30 4.20
C GLU A 277 -6.30 19.26 3.17
N LYS A 278 -6.51 19.67 1.91
CA LYS A 278 -6.91 18.76 0.83
C LYS A 278 -5.79 17.76 0.51
N ALA A 279 -4.55 18.22 0.39
CA ALA A 279 -3.41 17.34 0.15
C ALA A 279 -3.20 16.35 1.30
N ALA A 280 -3.34 16.77 2.56
CA ALA A 280 -3.28 15.87 3.71
C ALA A 280 -4.46 14.87 3.72
N GLN A 281 -5.67 15.31 3.39
CA GLN A 281 -6.85 14.46 3.30
C GLN A 281 -6.70 13.42 2.19
N THR A 282 -6.42 13.83 0.95
CA THR A 282 -6.23 12.93 -0.18
C THR A 282 -5.02 12.01 0.03
N ALA A 283 -3.90 12.53 0.56
CA ALA A 283 -2.76 11.67 0.91
C ALA A 283 -3.15 10.64 1.99
N SER A 284 -3.94 11.02 3.00
CA SER A 284 -4.40 10.06 4.02
C SER A 284 -5.32 8.97 3.43
N GLN A 285 -6.15 9.31 2.43
CA GLN A 285 -7.00 8.36 1.72
C GLN A 285 -6.18 7.44 0.80
N MET A 286 -5.25 8.00 0.02
CA MET A 286 -4.38 7.25 -0.90
C MET A 286 -3.37 6.36 -0.17
N THR A 287 -2.81 6.86 0.93
CA THR A 287 -1.98 6.02 1.80
C THR A 287 -2.79 4.91 2.46
N GLY A 288 -4.13 4.99 2.43
CA GLY A 288 -5.04 3.98 2.95
C GLY A 288 -4.58 3.48 4.31
N ASP A 289 -4.78 2.20 4.59
CA ASP A 289 -4.29 1.56 5.81
C ASP A 289 -2.75 1.36 5.77
N THR A 290 -1.93 2.39 5.50
CA THR A 290 -0.45 2.37 5.71
C THR A 290 -0.10 1.94 7.15
N GLY A 291 -1.06 2.09 8.06
CA GLY A 291 -1.05 1.46 9.37
C GLY A 291 -0.76 -0.05 9.30
N VAL A 292 -1.32 -0.78 8.34
CA VAL A 292 -1.11 -2.22 8.13
C VAL A 292 0.33 -2.51 7.73
N PHE A 293 0.86 -1.86 6.70
CA PHE A 293 2.25 -2.02 6.29
C PHE A 293 3.21 -1.68 7.44
N THR A 294 2.99 -0.54 8.09
CA THR A 294 3.77 -0.10 9.24
C THR A 294 3.65 -1.08 10.40
N ALA A 295 2.46 -1.62 10.68
CA ALA A 295 2.21 -2.59 11.74
C ALA A 295 2.92 -3.93 11.47
N ILE A 296 2.92 -4.41 10.22
CA ILE A 296 3.64 -5.63 9.83
C ILE A 296 5.14 -5.46 10.10
N VAL A 297 5.74 -4.38 9.59
CA VAL A 297 7.19 -4.13 9.77
C VAL A 297 7.53 -3.85 11.24
N LEU A 298 6.68 -3.11 11.96
CA LEU A 298 6.86 -2.88 13.40
C LEU A 298 6.66 -4.15 14.23
N GLY A 299 5.88 -5.11 13.74
CA GLY A 299 5.77 -6.46 14.27
C GLY A 299 7.11 -7.19 14.24
N PHE A 300 7.81 -7.17 13.10
CA PHE A 300 9.19 -7.67 13.00
C PHE A 300 10.14 -6.92 13.94
N ALA A 301 9.96 -5.60 14.08
CA ALA A 301 10.76 -4.79 14.99
C ALA A 301 10.57 -5.19 16.46
N ALA A 302 9.33 -5.47 16.85
CA ALA A 302 8.99 -5.96 18.18
C ALA A 302 9.64 -7.32 18.45
N VAL A 303 9.61 -8.24 17.47
CA VAL A 303 10.31 -9.54 17.56
C VAL A 303 11.82 -9.34 17.69
N ALA A 304 12.43 -8.46 16.89
CA ALA A 304 13.85 -8.16 16.97
C ALA A 304 14.26 -7.59 18.34
N LEU A 305 13.48 -6.66 18.89
CA LEU A 305 13.68 -6.14 20.24
C LEU A 305 13.52 -7.22 21.33
N LEU A 306 12.55 -8.12 21.18
CA LEU A 306 12.34 -9.24 22.10
C LEU A 306 13.53 -10.20 22.07
N VAL A 307 14.04 -10.53 20.88
CA VAL A 307 15.25 -11.33 20.71
C VAL A 307 16.46 -10.64 21.35
N ALA A 308 16.63 -9.33 21.11
CA ALA A 308 17.65 -8.53 21.77
C ALA A 308 17.52 -8.63 23.29
N ALA A 309 16.30 -8.54 23.85
CA ALA A 309 16.04 -8.68 25.28
C ALA A 309 16.56 -10.02 25.84
N LEU A 310 16.38 -11.12 25.11
CA LEU A 310 16.86 -12.45 25.53
C LEU A 310 18.40 -12.51 25.54
N VAL A 311 19.06 -11.97 24.51
CA VAL A 311 20.52 -11.89 24.41
C VAL A 311 21.09 -11.00 25.52
N ILE A 312 20.46 -9.85 25.76
CA ILE A 312 20.83 -8.90 26.81
C ILE A 312 20.67 -9.56 28.18
N SER A 313 19.54 -10.22 28.45
CA SER A 313 19.27 -10.92 29.72
C SER A 313 20.34 -11.98 30.01
N ASN A 314 20.70 -12.78 29.01
CA ASN A 314 21.77 -13.77 29.14
C ASN A 314 23.13 -13.11 29.45
N THR A 315 23.45 -12.03 28.75
CA THR A 315 24.70 -11.27 28.96
C THR A 315 24.79 -10.71 30.38
N PHE A 316 23.71 -10.07 30.85
CA PHE A 316 23.65 -9.57 32.23
C PHE A 316 23.65 -10.69 33.27
N ALA A 317 23.03 -11.83 33.01
CA ALA A 317 23.09 -13.00 33.89
C ALA A 317 24.53 -13.48 34.10
N VAL A 318 25.32 -13.55 33.02
CA VAL A 318 26.74 -13.93 33.09
C VAL A 318 27.56 -12.86 33.83
N LEU A 319 27.37 -11.56 33.49
CA LEU A 319 28.08 -10.45 34.14
C LEU A 319 27.84 -10.42 35.65
N VAL A 320 26.58 -10.61 36.05
CA VAL A 320 26.16 -10.66 37.45
C VAL A 320 26.71 -11.90 38.15
N ALA A 321 26.66 -13.08 37.52
CA ALA A 321 27.19 -14.31 38.08
C ALA A 321 28.69 -14.19 38.41
N GLN A 322 29.48 -13.62 37.50
CA GLN A 322 30.92 -13.40 37.70
C GLN A 322 31.22 -12.45 38.87
N ARG A 323 30.33 -11.48 39.13
CA ARG A 323 30.50 -10.48 40.19
C ARG A 323 29.82 -10.89 41.51
N THR A 324 29.16 -12.05 41.57
CA THR A 324 28.34 -12.46 42.73
C THR A 324 29.15 -12.51 44.02
N ARG A 325 30.42 -12.93 43.98
CA ARG A 325 31.33 -12.93 45.14
C ARG A 325 31.64 -11.52 45.64
N THR A 326 31.94 -10.58 44.74
CA THR A 326 32.19 -9.17 45.08
C THR A 326 30.94 -8.51 45.64
N LEU A 327 29.77 -8.79 45.04
CA LEU A 327 28.48 -8.32 45.50
C LEU A 327 28.13 -8.89 46.89
N ALA A 328 28.46 -10.14 47.16
CA ALA A 328 28.30 -10.75 48.48
C ALA A 328 29.19 -10.09 49.54
N LEU A 329 30.47 -9.82 49.23
CA LEU A 329 31.38 -9.12 50.13
C LEU A 329 30.89 -7.70 50.46
N LEU A 330 30.41 -6.94 49.46
CA LEU A 330 29.83 -5.61 49.69
C LEU A 330 28.62 -5.67 50.63
N ARG A 331 27.80 -6.73 50.53
CA ARG A 331 26.66 -6.94 51.45
C ARG A 331 27.08 -7.37 52.85
N CYS A 332 28.22 -8.06 53.00
CA CYS A 332 28.81 -8.32 54.32
C CYS A 332 29.29 -7.03 55.01
N VAL A 333 29.68 -6.01 54.24
CA VAL A 333 30.12 -4.69 54.73
C VAL A 333 28.92 -3.72 54.92
N GLY A 334 27.69 -4.14 54.60
CA GLY A 334 26.47 -3.38 54.89
C GLY A 334 25.71 -2.82 53.66
N ALA A 335 26.12 -3.16 52.43
CA ALA A 335 25.36 -2.76 51.24
C ALA A 335 23.97 -3.42 51.19
N ASP A 336 22.94 -2.66 50.84
CA ASP A 336 21.57 -3.15 50.77
C ASP A 336 21.24 -3.81 49.40
N ARG A 337 20.10 -4.51 49.31
CA ARG A 337 19.63 -5.11 48.03
C ARG A 337 19.32 -4.05 46.97
N ALA A 338 18.87 -2.87 47.41
CA ALA A 338 18.42 -1.81 46.51
C ALA A 338 19.59 -1.14 45.79
N GLN A 339 20.72 -0.92 46.47
CA GLN A 339 21.97 -0.40 45.94
C GLN A 339 22.54 -1.33 44.87
N LEU A 340 22.52 -2.65 45.13
CA LEU A 340 22.92 -3.65 44.14
C LEU A 340 22.02 -3.63 42.90
N ARG A 341 20.69 -3.65 43.10
CA ARG A 341 19.74 -3.61 41.99
C ARG A 341 19.86 -2.32 41.20
N ARG A 342 19.96 -1.16 41.88
CA ARG A 342 20.17 0.15 41.25
C ARG A 342 21.47 0.19 40.46
N SER A 343 22.54 -0.43 40.96
CA SER A 343 23.82 -0.51 40.24
C SER A 343 23.66 -1.22 38.89
N VAL A 344 23.01 -2.39 38.86
CA VAL A 344 22.79 -3.15 37.62
C VAL A 344 21.83 -2.43 36.68
N VAL A 345 20.75 -1.84 37.20
CA VAL A 345 19.80 -1.05 36.39
C VAL A 345 20.48 0.19 35.81
N THR A 346 21.38 0.84 36.54
CA THR A 346 22.14 1.98 36.03
C THR A 346 23.11 1.56 34.92
N GLU A 347 23.77 0.40 35.06
CA GLU A 347 24.62 -0.18 34.01
C GLU A 347 23.80 -0.48 32.74
N ALA A 348 22.61 -1.05 32.90
CA ALA A 348 21.68 -1.31 31.80
C ALA A 348 21.13 -0.03 31.16
N LEU A 349 20.84 1.02 31.95
CA LEU A 349 20.34 2.29 31.45
C LEU A 349 21.41 3.05 30.65
N LEU A 350 22.66 3.05 31.12
CA LEU A 350 23.78 3.67 30.39
C LEU A 350 24.08 2.92 29.09
N LEU A 351 24.15 1.59 29.15
CA LEU A 351 24.38 0.76 27.96
C LEU A 351 23.22 0.90 26.97
N GLY A 352 21.99 0.79 27.45
CA GLY A 352 20.77 0.88 26.67
C GLY A 352 20.62 2.23 26.00
N GLY A 353 20.80 3.33 26.74
CA GLY A 353 20.72 4.69 26.19
C GLY A 353 21.79 4.95 25.13
N ALA A 354 23.05 4.61 25.40
CA ALA A 354 24.13 4.82 24.44
C ALA A 354 23.98 3.95 23.18
N SER A 355 23.59 2.68 23.34
CA SER A 355 23.39 1.76 22.22
C SER A 355 22.13 2.10 21.41
N SER A 356 21.05 2.54 22.06
CA SER A 356 19.84 3.00 21.37
C SER A 356 20.09 4.29 20.60
N LEU A 357 20.89 5.22 21.13
CA LEU A 357 21.32 6.41 20.40
C LEU A 357 22.15 6.04 19.15
N ALA A 358 23.10 5.12 19.30
CA ALA A 358 23.87 4.63 18.16
C ALA A 358 22.99 3.90 17.13
N GLY A 359 22.00 3.12 17.59
CA GLY A 359 20.99 2.49 16.73
C GLY A 359 20.13 3.51 16.00
N LEU A 360 19.66 4.56 16.67
CA LEU A 360 18.91 5.65 16.08
C LEU A 360 19.71 6.33 14.96
N VAL A 361 20.96 6.69 15.23
CA VAL A 361 21.86 7.29 14.22
C VAL A 361 22.07 6.33 13.05
N LEU A 362 22.33 5.05 13.31
CA LEU A 362 22.50 4.05 12.26
C LEU A 362 21.24 3.90 11.40
N GLY A 363 20.05 3.86 12.01
CA GLY A 363 18.78 3.79 11.30
C GLY A 363 18.54 4.99 10.40
N ILE A 364 18.80 6.22 10.90
CA ILE A 364 18.71 7.45 10.10
C ILE A 364 19.67 7.40 8.91
N VAL A 365 20.94 7.02 9.15
CA VAL A 365 21.95 6.92 8.09
C VAL A 365 21.55 5.90 7.02
N LEU A 366 21.07 4.72 7.43
CA LEU A 366 20.66 3.67 6.48
C LEU A 366 19.49 4.12 5.60
N VAL A 367 18.46 4.75 6.18
CA VAL A 367 17.33 5.27 5.42
C VAL A 367 17.79 6.38 4.47
N GLN A 368 18.66 7.29 4.93
CA GLN A 368 19.11 8.41 4.09
C GLN A 368 19.96 7.91 2.92
N VAL A 369 20.85 6.94 3.16
CA VAL A 369 21.64 6.31 2.09
C VAL A 369 20.72 5.62 1.10
N THR A 370 19.67 4.94 1.57
CA THR A 370 18.69 4.28 0.69
C THR A 370 17.98 5.30 -0.21
N LEU A 371 17.56 6.45 0.33
CA LEU A 371 16.93 7.52 -0.45
C LEU A 371 17.89 8.12 -1.49
N VAL A 372 19.17 8.34 -1.11
CA VAL A 372 20.17 8.85 -2.05
C VAL A 372 20.43 7.87 -3.20
N VAL A 373 20.49 6.57 -2.90
CA VAL A 373 20.67 5.54 -3.92
C VAL A 373 19.46 5.44 -4.85
N LEU A 374 18.25 5.48 -4.29
CA LEU A 374 17.00 5.45 -5.08
C LEU A 374 16.88 6.68 -5.99
N ASN A 375 17.08 7.89 -5.45
CA ASN A 375 17.07 9.13 -6.23
C ASN A 375 18.14 9.14 -7.33
N GLY A 376 19.30 8.55 -7.09
CA GLY A 376 20.37 8.43 -8.08
C GLY A 376 20.15 7.36 -9.15
N SER A 377 19.13 6.49 -8.99
CA SER A 377 18.88 5.38 -9.91
C SER A 377 17.95 5.70 -11.07
N GLY A 378 17.46 6.94 -11.18
CA GLY A 378 16.60 7.39 -12.27
C GLY A 378 15.17 6.85 -12.20
N THR A 379 14.70 6.49 -11.01
CA THR A 379 13.28 6.18 -10.79
C THR A 379 12.50 7.50 -10.80
N ASP A 380 11.49 7.65 -11.67
CA ASP A 380 10.63 8.85 -11.76
C ASP A 380 9.70 9.05 -10.55
N VAL A 381 9.98 8.37 -9.44
CA VAL A 381 9.21 8.48 -8.20
C VAL A 381 9.67 9.74 -7.45
N PRO A 382 8.75 10.69 -7.12
CA PRO A 382 9.09 11.94 -6.43
C PRO A 382 9.41 11.70 -4.95
N LEU A 383 10.58 11.13 -4.67
CA LEU A 383 11.04 10.84 -3.31
C LEU A 383 11.59 12.11 -2.65
N PRO A 384 11.35 12.32 -1.34
CA PRO A 384 11.93 13.44 -0.62
C PRO A 384 13.45 13.32 -0.54
N SER A 385 14.16 14.43 -0.79
CA SER A 385 15.63 14.50 -0.74
C SER A 385 16.20 14.34 0.67
N THR A 386 15.39 14.62 1.70
CA THR A 386 15.77 14.53 3.11
C THR A 386 14.67 13.89 3.96
N ILE A 387 15.10 13.16 4.99
CA ILE A 387 14.18 12.53 5.94
C ILE A 387 13.57 13.57 6.89
N SER A 388 12.25 13.52 7.04
CA SER A 388 11.51 14.24 8.08
C SER A 388 11.71 13.56 9.44
N LEU A 389 12.39 14.21 10.37
CA LEU A 389 12.53 13.70 11.73
C LEU A 389 11.31 14.11 12.56
N THR A 390 10.35 13.18 12.72
CA THR A 390 9.24 13.38 13.66
C THR A 390 9.68 13.11 15.10
N PRO A 391 9.09 13.77 16.12
CA PRO A 391 9.40 13.47 17.52
C PRO A 391 9.17 11.99 17.87
N ALA A 392 8.16 11.36 17.27
CA ALA A 392 7.89 9.93 17.44
C ALA A 392 9.03 9.06 16.87
N ALA A 393 9.53 9.37 15.67
CA ALA A 393 10.63 8.63 15.05
C ALA A 393 11.96 8.73 15.83
N LEU A 394 12.14 9.77 16.66
CA LEU A 394 13.31 9.93 17.53
C LEU A 394 13.11 9.29 18.91
N LEU A 395 11.98 9.57 19.55
CA LEU A 395 11.74 9.21 20.94
C LEU A 395 11.31 7.75 21.10
N VAL A 396 10.50 7.21 20.18
CA VAL A 396 9.98 5.84 20.29
C VAL A 396 11.11 4.79 20.21
N PRO A 397 12.01 4.81 19.21
CA PRO A 397 13.09 3.82 19.15
C PRO A 397 14.05 3.94 20.33
N LEU A 398 14.37 5.17 20.75
CA LEU A 398 15.26 5.45 21.87
C LEU A 398 14.67 4.95 23.19
N ALA A 399 13.39 5.24 23.43
CA ALA A 399 12.66 4.76 24.60
C ALA A 399 12.50 3.24 24.57
N ALA A 400 12.09 2.66 23.44
CA ALA A 400 11.88 1.22 23.29
C ALA A 400 13.18 0.43 23.52
N GLY A 401 14.28 0.79 22.86
CA GLY A 401 15.57 0.12 23.02
C GLY A 401 16.10 0.19 24.46
N THR A 402 16.01 1.38 25.08
CA THR A 402 16.45 1.59 26.47
C THR A 402 15.57 0.83 27.45
N LEU A 403 14.24 0.90 27.29
CA LEU A 403 13.26 0.23 28.15
C LEU A 403 13.44 -1.28 28.08
N VAL A 404 13.52 -1.85 26.88
CA VAL A 404 13.73 -3.29 26.67
C VAL A 404 15.03 -3.75 27.33
N THR A 405 16.11 -2.97 27.20
CA THR A 405 17.40 -3.26 27.84
C THR A 405 17.29 -3.30 29.36
N VAL A 406 16.63 -2.30 29.95
CA VAL A 406 16.41 -2.24 31.41
C VAL A 406 15.55 -3.42 31.85
N LEU A 407 14.43 -3.70 31.17
CA LEU A 407 13.52 -4.81 31.49
C LEU A 407 14.26 -6.17 31.43
N ALA A 408 15.08 -6.38 30.40
CA ALA A 408 15.90 -7.57 30.25
C ALA A 408 16.90 -7.76 31.40
N ALA A 409 17.51 -6.68 31.89
CA ALA A 409 18.48 -6.72 32.99
C ALA A 409 17.82 -6.93 34.37
N LEU A 410 16.51 -6.64 34.53
CA LEU A 410 15.82 -6.76 35.82
C LEU A 410 15.77 -8.20 36.34
N SER A 411 15.61 -9.20 35.46
CA SER A 411 15.55 -10.61 35.87
C SER A 411 16.90 -11.08 36.47
N PRO A 412 18.05 -10.93 35.77
CA PRO A 412 19.37 -11.15 36.35
C PRO A 412 19.65 -10.37 37.63
N ALA A 413 19.27 -9.08 37.67
CA ALA A 413 19.49 -8.22 38.83
C ALA A 413 18.73 -8.75 40.07
N ARG A 414 17.48 -9.18 39.89
CA ARG A 414 16.68 -9.79 40.97
C ARG A 414 17.30 -11.10 41.45
N ALA A 415 17.73 -11.97 40.53
CA ALA A 415 18.38 -13.23 40.87
C ALA A 415 19.63 -13.02 41.74
N ALA A 416 20.48 -12.04 41.39
CA ALA A 416 21.67 -11.66 42.16
C ALA A 416 21.36 -11.31 43.62
N THR A 417 20.33 -10.49 43.83
CA THR A 417 20.00 -9.96 45.17
C THR A 417 19.38 -10.99 46.10
N ARG A 418 18.92 -12.13 45.56
CA ARG A 418 18.32 -13.24 46.32
C ARG A 418 19.34 -14.27 46.80
N VAL A 419 20.54 -14.32 46.22
CA VAL A 419 21.63 -15.19 46.69
C VAL A 419 22.10 -14.71 48.07
N SER A 420 22.22 -15.62 49.04
CA SER A 420 22.71 -15.26 50.38
C SER A 420 24.23 -15.03 50.34
N PRO A 421 24.76 -14.03 51.09
CA PRO A 421 26.19 -13.73 51.10
C PRO A 421 27.05 -14.94 51.50
N LEU A 422 26.56 -15.75 52.45
CA LEU A 422 27.23 -16.96 52.91
C LEU A 422 27.25 -18.08 51.84
N ALA A 423 26.19 -18.22 51.03
CA ALA A 423 26.17 -19.21 49.94
C ALA A 423 27.14 -18.83 48.81
N ALA A 424 27.33 -17.54 48.55
CA ALA A 424 28.26 -17.05 47.53
C ALA A 424 29.75 -17.18 47.91
N LEU A 425 30.06 -17.44 49.20
CA LEU A 425 31.42 -17.58 49.72
C LEU A 425 31.84 -19.04 49.95
N ARG A 426 30.91 -20.01 49.95
CA ARG A 426 31.25 -21.44 49.98
C ARG A 426 31.81 -21.89 48.63
N PRO A 427 32.79 -22.84 48.59
CA PRO A 427 33.15 -23.55 47.37
C PRO A 427 31.87 -24.13 46.77
N ALA A 428 31.68 -23.94 45.46
CA ALA A 428 30.43 -24.22 44.79
C ALA A 428 30.10 -25.72 44.79
N ASP A 429 29.45 -26.21 45.84
CA ASP A 429 28.71 -27.47 45.77
C ASP A 429 27.58 -27.31 44.75
N ALA A 430 27.41 -28.33 43.91
CA ALA A 430 26.43 -28.34 42.84
C ALA A 430 25.05 -27.94 43.38
N PRO A 431 24.38 -26.94 42.77
CA PRO A 431 23.15 -26.40 43.34
C PRO A 431 22.06 -27.48 43.34
N THR A 432 21.68 -27.96 44.52
CA THR A 432 20.47 -28.75 44.71
C THR A 432 19.27 -27.80 44.60
N VAL A 433 18.69 -27.74 43.40
CA VAL A 433 17.51 -26.92 43.12
C VAL A 433 16.28 -27.67 43.61
N GLY A 434 15.50 -27.07 44.50
CA GLY A 434 14.19 -27.61 44.90
C GLY A 434 13.22 -27.72 43.72
N GLU A 435 12.48 -28.83 43.67
CA GLU A 435 11.52 -29.23 42.62
C GLU A 435 10.51 -28.13 42.24
N ARG A 436 10.15 -27.25 43.18
CA ARG A 436 9.14 -26.19 43.00
C ARG A 436 9.54 -25.15 41.93
N SER A 437 10.82 -24.79 41.83
CA SER A 437 11.28 -23.79 40.84
C SER A 437 11.24 -24.32 39.40
N GLY A 438 11.38 -25.64 39.23
CA GLY A 438 11.25 -26.30 37.92
C GLY A 438 9.80 -26.34 37.42
N ARG A 439 8.85 -26.68 38.31
CA ARG A 439 7.42 -26.79 37.96
C ARG A 439 6.80 -25.44 37.57
N VAL A 440 7.09 -24.37 38.31
CA VAL A 440 6.58 -23.02 37.99
C VAL A 440 7.02 -22.55 36.60
N ARG A 441 8.29 -22.79 36.25
CA ARG A 441 8.83 -22.43 34.94
C ARG A 441 8.23 -23.28 33.82
N ALA A 442 8.01 -24.57 34.06
CA ALA A 442 7.35 -25.47 33.10
C ALA A 442 5.90 -25.02 32.83
N TRP A 443 5.15 -24.70 33.88
CA TRP A 443 3.78 -24.20 33.75
C TRP A 443 3.75 -22.87 32.98
N PHE A 444 4.58 -21.90 33.36
CA PHE A 444 4.64 -20.60 32.66
C PHE A 444 5.03 -20.75 31.18
N SER A 445 6.01 -21.61 30.88
CA SER A 445 6.41 -21.93 29.51
C SER A 445 5.27 -22.57 28.72
N GLY A 446 4.54 -23.52 29.32
CA GLY A 446 3.39 -24.16 28.69
C GLY A 446 2.24 -23.19 28.42
N VAL A 447 1.92 -22.32 29.38
CA VAL A 447 0.89 -21.28 29.22
C VAL A 447 1.25 -20.29 28.13
N LEU A 448 2.49 -19.78 28.10
CA LEU A 448 2.93 -18.86 27.04
C LEU A 448 2.93 -19.53 25.66
N MET A 449 3.34 -20.80 25.60
CA MET A 449 3.36 -21.57 24.36
C MET A 449 1.94 -21.81 23.83
N LEU A 450 1.08 -22.42 24.64
CA LEU A 450 -0.30 -22.75 24.24
C LEU A 450 -1.15 -21.49 24.04
N GLY A 451 -1.04 -20.51 24.93
CA GLY A 451 -1.74 -19.23 24.80
C GLY A 451 -1.26 -18.44 23.59
N GLY A 452 0.04 -18.44 23.31
CA GLY A 452 0.60 -17.81 22.11
C GLY A 452 0.11 -18.46 20.80
N PHE A 453 0.08 -19.79 20.74
CA PHE A 453 -0.50 -20.52 19.61
C PHE A 453 -2.01 -20.27 19.47
N ALA A 454 -2.75 -20.19 20.58
CA ALA A 454 -4.17 -19.86 20.56
C ALA A 454 -4.41 -18.45 20.01
N LEU A 455 -3.63 -17.45 20.43
CA LEU A 455 -3.71 -16.10 19.88
C LEU A 455 -3.37 -16.06 18.38
N LEU A 456 -2.35 -16.81 17.94
CA LEU A 456 -2.05 -16.95 16.51
C LEU A 456 -3.21 -17.57 15.74
N ALA A 457 -3.85 -18.61 16.28
CA ALA A 457 -5.00 -19.24 15.65
C ALA A 457 -6.21 -18.28 15.58
N VAL A 458 -6.45 -17.49 16.64
CA VAL A 458 -7.49 -16.46 16.64
C VAL A 458 -7.21 -15.38 15.59
N ALA A 459 -5.96 -14.92 15.48
CA ALA A 459 -5.57 -13.94 14.47
C ALA A 459 -5.73 -14.50 13.04
N ALA A 460 -5.34 -15.76 12.82
CA ALA A 460 -5.41 -16.39 11.50
C ALA A 460 -6.84 -16.72 11.07
N ILE A 461 -7.69 -17.18 11.98
CA ILE A 461 -9.06 -17.62 11.66
C ILE A 461 -10.06 -16.46 11.77
N GLY A 462 -9.90 -15.58 12.75
CA GLY A 462 -10.83 -14.48 13.02
C GLY A 462 -10.48 -13.18 12.32
N GLY A 463 -9.48 -13.17 11.43
CA GLY A 463 -8.93 -11.95 10.82
C GLY A 463 -9.98 -11.08 10.12
N SER A 464 -10.92 -11.71 9.42
CA SER A 464 -12.04 -11.02 8.76
C SER A 464 -13.04 -10.39 9.73
N SER A 465 -13.14 -10.89 10.97
CA SER A 465 -14.14 -10.45 11.95
C SER A 465 -13.63 -9.39 12.93
N ILE A 466 -12.33 -9.38 13.23
CA ILE A 466 -11.72 -8.50 14.26
C ILE A 466 -10.98 -7.29 13.68
N GLY A 467 -10.89 -7.19 12.34
CA GLY A 467 -10.17 -6.14 11.63
C GLY A 467 -8.67 -6.44 11.49
N THR A 468 -8.10 -6.10 10.33
CA THR A 468 -6.74 -6.46 9.91
C THR A 468 -5.66 -6.02 10.91
N LEU A 469 -5.72 -4.76 11.37
CA LEU A 469 -4.75 -4.23 12.34
C LEU A 469 -4.79 -4.97 13.69
N ALA A 470 -5.98 -5.28 14.19
CA ALA A 470 -6.14 -6.00 15.45
C ALA A 470 -5.67 -7.46 15.30
N ALA A 471 -6.02 -8.11 14.18
CA ALA A 471 -5.56 -9.46 13.86
C ALA A 471 -4.03 -9.52 13.80
N LEU A 472 -3.38 -8.56 13.14
CA LEU A 472 -1.92 -8.44 13.11
C LEU A 472 -1.33 -8.23 14.51
N GLY A 473 -1.89 -7.33 15.31
CA GLY A 473 -1.43 -7.09 16.68
C GLY A 473 -1.53 -8.34 17.56
N ILE A 474 -2.66 -9.06 17.48
CA ILE A 474 -2.89 -10.33 18.17
C ILE A 474 -1.91 -11.40 17.66
N GLY A 475 -1.68 -11.46 16.35
CA GLY A 475 -0.74 -12.39 15.72
C GLY A 475 0.70 -12.17 16.20
N VAL A 476 1.18 -10.91 16.21
CA VAL A 476 2.51 -10.54 16.73
C VAL A 476 2.63 -10.90 18.21
N LEU A 477 1.62 -10.60 19.03
CA LEU A 477 1.60 -10.97 20.45
C LEU A 477 1.60 -12.49 20.65
N GLY A 478 0.84 -13.22 19.84
CA GLY A 478 0.78 -14.68 19.86
C GLY A 478 2.11 -15.32 19.46
N GLY A 479 2.74 -14.83 18.39
CA GLY A 479 4.07 -15.23 17.93
C GLY A 479 5.15 -14.94 18.98
N ALA A 480 5.19 -13.72 19.52
CA ALA A 480 6.12 -13.34 20.58
C ALA A 480 5.94 -14.19 21.84
N SER A 481 4.69 -14.40 22.29
CA SER A 481 4.39 -15.18 23.49
C SER A 481 4.76 -16.64 23.33
N SER A 482 4.40 -17.26 22.19
CA SER A 482 4.73 -18.65 21.91
C SER A 482 6.24 -18.87 21.81
N PHE A 483 6.95 -17.95 21.15
CA PHE A 483 8.41 -17.98 21.05
C PHE A 483 9.10 -17.88 22.42
N VAL A 484 8.68 -16.94 23.28
CA VAL A 484 9.18 -16.85 24.66
C VAL A 484 8.87 -18.13 25.43
N GLY A 485 7.67 -18.70 25.24
CA GLY A 485 7.27 -19.99 25.79
C GLY A 485 8.25 -21.11 25.42
N VAL A 486 8.61 -21.22 24.13
CA VAL A 486 9.56 -22.21 23.60
C VAL A 486 10.97 -22.02 24.19
N VAL A 487 11.48 -20.78 24.22
CA VAL A 487 12.81 -20.45 24.78
C VAL A 487 12.86 -20.76 26.28
N LEU A 488 11.83 -20.38 27.05
CA LEU A 488 11.73 -20.71 28.47
C LEU A 488 11.56 -22.22 28.70
N GLY A 489 10.94 -22.92 27.74
CA GLY A 489 10.74 -24.37 27.75
C GLY A 489 12.01 -25.16 27.44
N ALA A 490 13.02 -24.54 26.83
CA ALA A 490 14.23 -25.20 26.32
C ALA A 490 14.93 -26.10 27.36
N VAL A 491 14.91 -25.74 28.65
CA VAL A 491 15.50 -26.57 29.73
C VAL A 491 14.85 -27.95 29.85
N PHE A 492 13.61 -28.13 29.41
CA PHE A 492 12.89 -29.40 29.52
C PHE A 492 13.05 -30.28 28.28
N TRP A 493 13.07 -29.69 27.08
CA TRP A 493 13.06 -30.45 25.83
C TRP A 493 14.42 -30.52 25.13
N VAL A 494 15.28 -29.48 25.21
CA VAL A 494 16.61 -29.50 24.57
C VAL A 494 17.48 -30.66 25.08
N PRO A 495 17.59 -30.94 26.39
CA PRO A 495 18.41 -32.06 26.86
C PRO A 495 17.89 -33.41 26.34
N ARG A 496 16.57 -33.55 26.16
CA ARG A 496 15.97 -34.77 25.60
C ARG A 496 16.29 -34.93 24.13
N LEU A 497 16.23 -33.84 23.35
CA LEU A 497 16.66 -33.86 21.95
C LEU A 497 18.14 -34.15 21.79
N VAL A 498 19.01 -33.52 22.58
CA VAL A 498 20.45 -33.82 22.57
C VAL A 498 20.70 -35.27 22.97
N GLY A 499 19.94 -35.80 23.93
CA GLY A 499 19.98 -37.21 24.29
C GLY A 499 19.55 -38.14 23.14
N ALA A 500 18.50 -37.78 22.40
CA ALA A 500 18.03 -38.54 21.23
C ALA A 500 19.03 -38.48 20.08
N ALA A 501 19.54 -37.30 19.74
CA ALA A 501 20.60 -37.12 18.75
C ALA A 501 21.87 -37.88 19.15
N GLY A 502 22.20 -37.90 20.43
CA GLY A 502 23.31 -38.68 20.98
C GLY A 502 23.11 -40.19 20.88
N ARG A 503 21.87 -40.69 20.85
CA ARG A 503 21.59 -42.11 20.57
C ARG A 503 21.78 -42.45 19.09
N LEU A 504 21.47 -41.51 18.19
CA LEU A 504 21.62 -41.68 16.75
C LEU A 504 23.08 -41.57 16.29
N THR A 505 23.84 -40.64 16.87
CA THR A 505 25.20 -40.29 16.41
C THR A 505 26.30 -40.79 17.33
N GLY A 506 25.99 -41.15 18.58
CA GLY A 506 26.96 -41.51 19.63
C GLY A 506 27.49 -42.94 19.54
N HIS A 507 28.10 -43.29 18.41
CA HIS A 507 28.82 -44.55 18.25
C HIS A 507 30.16 -44.47 19.00
N GLY A 508 30.18 -44.98 20.23
CA GLY A 508 31.39 -45.07 21.07
C GLY A 508 31.19 -44.55 22.50
N ALA A 509 32.15 -44.84 23.38
CA ALA A 509 32.08 -44.45 24.79
C ALA A 509 32.03 -42.92 24.97
N ALA A 510 32.80 -42.16 24.17
CA ALA A 510 32.84 -40.71 24.22
C ALA A 510 31.50 -40.05 23.82
N GLY A 511 30.86 -40.53 22.74
CA GLY A 511 29.56 -40.02 22.29
C GLY A 511 28.44 -40.26 23.31
N ARG A 512 28.39 -41.46 23.90
CA ARG A 512 27.45 -41.78 24.99
C ARG A 512 27.68 -40.93 26.24
N LEU A 513 28.94 -40.70 26.62
CA LEU A 513 29.31 -39.84 27.74
C LEU A 513 28.93 -38.37 27.49
N ALA A 514 29.14 -37.87 26.28
CA ALA A 514 28.76 -36.50 25.90
C ALA A 514 27.23 -36.29 25.93
N ALA A 515 26.46 -37.25 25.41
CA ALA A 515 25.00 -37.23 25.44
C ALA A 515 24.46 -37.30 26.89
N ALA A 516 25.01 -38.20 27.71
CA ALA A 516 24.64 -38.33 29.12
C ALA A 516 25.03 -37.10 29.96
N ASN A 517 26.14 -36.44 29.65
CA ASN A 517 26.54 -35.20 30.33
C ASN A 517 25.58 -34.04 30.05
N SER A 518 25.09 -33.96 28.81
CA SER A 518 24.15 -32.92 28.38
C SER A 518 22.76 -33.06 29.03
N THR A 519 22.32 -34.29 29.32
CA THR A 519 21.07 -34.56 30.05
C THR A 519 21.19 -34.34 31.56
N ARG A 520 22.37 -34.56 32.15
CA ARG A 520 22.63 -34.30 33.58
C ARG A 520 22.65 -32.82 33.95
N ASN A 521 23.04 -31.95 33.02
CA ASN A 521 23.17 -30.51 33.26
C ASN A 521 22.21 -29.67 32.38
N PRO A 522 20.88 -29.86 32.52
CA PRO A 522 19.89 -29.36 31.58
C PRO A 522 19.88 -27.83 31.44
N ARG A 523 20.18 -27.08 32.51
CA ARG A 523 20.28 -25.61 32.48
C ARG A 523 21.46 -25.12 31.64
N ARG A 524 22.60 -25.80 31.72
CA ARG A 524 23.81 -25.42 30.99
C ARG A 524 23.59 -25.65 29.50
N THR A 525 23.13 -26.85 29.15
CA THR A 525 22.78 -27.27 27.78
C THR A 525 21.75 -26.33 27.15
N ALA A 526 20.67 -26.01 27.86
CA ALA A 526 19.64 -25.11 27.33
C ALA A 526 20.10 -23.66 27.17
N SER A 527 21.00 -23.15 28.02
CA SER A 527 21.52 -21.78 27.85
C SER A 527 22.39 -21.66 26.58
N THR A 528 23.22 -22.67 26.31
CA THR A 528 24.09 -22.68 25.12
C THR A 528 23.30 -22.92 23.84
N SER A 529 22.37 -23.87 23.86
CA SER A 529 21.51 -24.13 22.70
C SER A 529 20.44 -23.04 22.52
N GLY A 530 20.05 -22.32 23.58
CA GLY A 530 19.07 -21.25 23.51
C GLY A 530 19.51 -20.09 22.61
N ALA A 531 20.80 -19.74 22.63
CA ALA A 531 21.33 -18.70 21.73
C ALA A 531 21.25 -19.12 20.26
N LEU A 532 21.62 -20.37 19.94
CA LEU A 532 21.46 -20.96 18.61
C LEU A 532 20.00 -21.02 18.19
N LEU A 533 19.12 -21.45 19.09
CA LEU A 533 17.68 -21.51 18.83
C LEU A 533 17.14 -20.13 18.47
N ILE A 534 17.46 -19.11 19.25
CA ILE A 534 17.03 -17.73 19.01
C ILE A 534 17.56 -17.22 17.66
N GLY A 535 18.83 -17.47 17.34
CA GLY A 535 19.42 -17.03 16.08
C GLY A 535 18.81 -17.72 14.85
N VAL A 536 18.72 -19.05 14.88
CA VAL A 536 18.18 -19.85 13.75
C VAL A 536 16.70 -19.57 13.54
N THR A 537 15.91 -19.47 14.62
CA THR A 537 14.48 -19.14 14.52
C THR A 537 14.26 -17.76 13.92
N LEU A 538 15.07 -16.76 14.29
CA LEU A 538 14.95 -15.42 13.73
C LEU A 538 15.27 -15.40 12.23
N VAL A 539 16.36 -16.07 11.81
CA VAL A 539 16.73 -16.15 10.38
C VAL A 539 15.66 -16.89 9.58
N ALA A 540 15.16 -18.02 10.10
CA ALA A 540 14.09 -18.78 9.45
C ALA A 540 12.80 -17.97 9.37
N MET A 541 12.40 -17.30 10.45
CA MET A 541 11.20 -16.45 10.48
C MET A 541 11.29 -15.32 9.46
N MET A 542 12.44 -14.65 9.37
CA MET A 542 12.63 -13.56 8.41
C MET A 542 12.64 -14.08 6.96
N ALA A 543 13.31 -15.21 6.70
CA ALA A 543 13.34 -15.82 5.37
C ALA A 543 11.96 -16.31 4.92
N THR A 544 11.20 -16.96 5.81
CA THR A 544 9.82 -17.38 5.55
C THR A 544 8.92 -16.17 5.37
N GLY A 545 9.02 -15.14 6.23
CA GLY A 545 8.26 -13.91 6.09
C GLY A 545 8.49 -13.23 4.73
N ALA A 546 9.76 -13.05 4.33
CA ALA A 546 10.11 -12.48 3.04
C ALA A 546 9.62 -13.34 1.86
N ALA A 547 9.76 -14.67 1.93
CA ALA A 547 9.28 -15.58 0.90
C ALA A 547 7.75 -15.54 0.79
N SER A 548 7.03 -15.53 1.91
CA SER A 548 5.57 -15.42 1.95
C SER A 548 5.07 -14.08 1.43
N THR A 549 5.71 -12.96 1.80
CA THR A 549 5.36 -11.63 1.26
C THR A 549 5.60 -11.59 -0.25
N ARG A 550 6.70 -12.15 -0.74
CA ARG A 550 6.96 -12.25 -2.19
C ARG A 550 5.91 -13.11 -2.90
N ALA A 551 5.57 -14.26 -2.33
CA ALA A 551 4.55 -15.13 -2.88
C ALA A 551 3.16 -14.45 -2.90
N ALA A 552 2.80 -13.71 -1.85
CA ALA A 552 1.55 -12.97 -1.78
C ALA A 552 1.50 -11.82 -2.80
N LEU A 553 2.58 -11.03 -2.91
CA LEU A 553 2.67 -9.97 -3.92
C LEU A 553 2.59 -10.53 -5.34
N ASN A 554 3.29 -11.64 -5.60
CA ASN A 554 3.20 -12.31 -6.90
C ASN A 554 1.77 -12.79 -7.15
N ALA A 555 1.12 -13.45 -6.19
CA ALA A 555 -0.26 -13.89 -6.34
C ALA A 555 -1.22 -12.72 -6.62
N SER A 556 -1.09 -11.59 -5.92
CA SER A 556 -1.90 -10.40 -6.19
C SER A 556 -1.61 -9.78 -7.56
N LEU A 557 -0.36 -9.83 -8.04
CA LEU A 557 -0.02 -9.38 -9.40
C LEU A 557 -0.56 -10.34 -10.45
N ASP A 558 -0.44 -11.65 -10.23
CA ASP A 558 -0.96 -12.69 -11.12
C ASP A 558 -2.50 -12.62 -11.20
N GLU A 559 -3.16 -12.20 -10.12
CA GLU A 559 -4.61 -11.94 -10.07
C GLU A 559 -5.01 -10.68 -10.85
N HIS A 560 -4.25 -9.57 -10.71
CA HIS A 560 -4.52 -8.32 -11.44
C HIS A 560 -4.10 -8.38 -12.92
N TYR A 561 -3.11 -9.20 -13.25
CA TYR A 561 -2.57 -9.39 -14.60
C TYR A 561 -2.56 -10.89 -14.92
N PRO A 562 -3.74 -11.48 -15.17
CA PRO A 562 -3.90 -12.94 -15.29
C PRO A 562 -3.37 -13.52 -16.61
N VAL A 563 -2.54 -12.79 -17.34
CA VAL A 563 -1.96 -13.19 -18.63
C VAL A 563 -0.47 -12.87 -18.68
N ASP A 564 0.31 -13.69 -19.38
CA ASP A 564 1.76 -13.46 -19.54
C ASP A 564 2.08 -12.18 -20.33
N VAL A 565 1.28 -11.90 -21.38
CA VAL A 565 1.42 -10.75 -22.26
C VAL A 565 0.03 -10.29 -22.69
N ALA A 566 -0.30 -9.03 -22.41
CA ALA A 566 -1.47 -8.38 -22.96
C ALA A 566 -1.06 -7.53 -24.17
N LEU A 567 -1.75 -7.73 -25.29
CA LEU A 567 -1.63 -6.89 -26.48
C LEU A 567 -2.94 -6.14 -26.64
N GLY A 568 -2.84 -4.82 -26.72
CA GLY A 568 -3.99 -3.96 -26.96
C GLY A 568 -3.59 -2.85 -27.91
N THR A 569 -4.55 -2.43 -28.72
CA THR A 569 -4.51 -1.11 -29.34
C THR A 569 -4.86 -0.09 -28.26
N VAL A 570 -4.23 1.07 -28.36
CA VAL A 570 -4.60 2.21 -27.53
C VAL A 570 -5.96 2.67 -28.03
N GLY A 571 -6.99 2.52 -27.19
CA GLY A 571 -8.34 2.99 -27.52
C GLY A 571 -8.50 4.48 -27.34
N ASP A 572 -9.47 5.05 -28.03
CA ASP A 572 -9.97 6.43 -27.90
C ASP A 572 -10.78 6.66 -26.60
N GLY A 573 -10.87 5.64 -25.74
CA GLY A 573 -11.61 5.67 -24.48
C GLY A 573 -13.13 5.52 -24.63
N VAL A 574 -13.61 5.31 -25.86
CA VAL A 574 -15.05 5.33 -26.21
C VAL A 574 -15.43 4.12 -27.07
N SER A 575 -14.51 3.64 -27.90
CA SER A 575 -14.66 2.47 -28.76
C SER A 575 -13.70 1.39 -28.30
N ILE A 576 -14.06 0.12 -28.48
CA ILE A 576 -13.08 -0.97 -28.37
C ILE A 576 -12.31 -0.99 -29.69
N PRO A 577 -11.06 -0.50 -29.74
CA PRO A 577 -10.33 -0.41 -31.00
C PRO A 577 -10.16 -1.80 -31.62
N GLU A 578 -10.56 -1.94 -32.89
CA GLU A 578 -10.37 -3.18 -33.63
C GLU A 578 -8.88 -3.50 -33.74
N LEU A 579 -8.52 -4.74 -33.41
CA LEU A 579 -7.16 -5.20 -33.62
C LEU A 579 -6.90 -5.30 -35.13
N PRO A 580 -5.70 -4.88 -35.62
CA PRO A 580 -5.35 -5.02 -37.02
C PRO A 580 -5.61 -6.43 -37.54
N ALA A 581 -6.29 -6.52 -38.69
CA ALA A 581 -6.60 -7.82 -39.30
C ALA A 581 -5.32 -8.64 -39.50
N GLY A 582 -5.28 -9.84 -38.89
CA GLY A 582 -4.12 -10.74 -38.95
C GLY A 582 -3.16 -10.66 -37.76
N LEU A 583 -3.29 -9.67 -36.84
CA LEU A 583 -2.42 -9.55 -35.67
C LEU A 583 -2.37 -10.83 -34.83
N THR A 584 -3.53 -11.45 -34.57
CA THR A 584 -3.60 -12.70 -33.80
C THR A 584 -2.88 -13.85 -34.51
N THR A 585 -2.85 -13.86 -35.84
CA THR A 585 -2.12 -14.86 -36.64
C THR A 585 -0.61 -14.61 -36.57
N ASP A 586 -0.20 -13.35 -36.68
CA ASP A 586 1.21 -12.95 -36.60
C ASP A 586 1.79 -13.23 -35.20
N VAL A 587 1.03 -12.92 -34.14
CA VAL A 587 1.41 -13.20 -32.75
C VAL A 587 1.51 -14.70 -32.50
N ARG A 588 0.56 -15.51 -33.00
CA ARG A 588 0.66 -16.99 -32.95
C ARG A 588 1.87 -17.54 -33.70
N ALA A 589 2.37 -16.83 -34.72
CA ALA A 589 3.55 -17.22 -35.47
C ALA A 589 4.87 -16.86 -34.76
N VAL A 590 4.84 -16.05 -33.70
CA VAL A 590 6.02 -15.70 -32.90
C VAL A 590 6.48 -16.93 -32.11
N SER A 591 7.77 -17.26 -32.27
CA SER A 591 8.41 -18.34 -31.51
C SER A 591 8.28 -18.11 -30.00
N GLY A 592 7.59 -19.03 -29.32
CA GLY A 592 7.40 -19.00 -27.86
C GLY A 592 5.97 -18.66 -27.43
N VAL A 593 5.09 -18.28 -28.37
CA VAL A 593 3.65 -18.10 -28.12
C VAL A 593 2.94 -19.46 -28.28
N ASP A 594 2.29 -19.95 -27.23
CA ASP A 594 1.55 -21.23 -27.24
C ASP A 594 0.06 -21.02 -27.55
N GLN A 595 -0.57 -20.07 -26.87
CA GLN A 595 -2.00 -19.76 -26.97
C GLN A 595 -2.20 -18.25 -27.13
N VAL A 596 -3.26 -17.86 -27.84
CA VAL A 596 -3.70 -16.46 -27.98
C VAL A 596 -5.22 -16.46 -27.92
N ALA A 597 -5.76 -15.71 -26.97
CA ALA A 597 -7.18 -15.44 -26.81
C ALA A 597 -7.45 -14.01 -27.24
N GLU A 598 -8.52 -13.83 -28.00
CA GLU A 598 -8.95 -12.53 -28.48
C GLU A 598 -10.14 -12.06 -27.62
N LEU A 599 -10.03 -10.84 -27.11
CA LEU A 599 -11.14 -10.18 -26.42
C LEU A 599 -11.88 -9.34 -27.44
N THR A 600 -13.10 -9.75 -27.78
CA THR A 600 -14.04 -8.88 -28.49
C THR A 600 -14.69 -7.95 -27.49
N GLY A 601 -15.23 -6.83 -27.91
CA GLY A 601 -16.19 -6.17 -27.04
C GLY A 601 -17.07 -5.19 -27.77
N ALA A 602 -18.08 -4.74 -27.05
CA ALA A 602 -19.09 -3.82 -27.51
C ALA A 602 -19.49 -2.90 -26.35
N THR A 603 -19.85 -1.66 -26.66
CA THR A 603 -20.46 -0.76 -25.69
C THR A 603 -21.96 -1.09 -25.63
N VAL A 604 -22.43 -1.42 -24.43
CA VAL A 604 -23.80 -1.85 -24.16
C VAL A 604 -24.48 -0.90 -23.20
N GLU A 605 -25.75 -0.61 -23.43
CA GLU A 605 -26.61 0.13 -22.54
C GLU A 605 -27.31 -0.81 -21.57
N VAL A 606 -27.30 -0.47 -20.28
CA VAL A 606 -28.10 -1.12 -19.25
C VAL A 606 -29.46 -0.43 -19.21
N VAL A 607 -30.49 -1.12 -19.72
CA VAL A 607 -31.85 -0.56 -19.87
C VAL A 607 -32.62 -0.53 -18.56
N ASP A 608 -32.41 -1.53 -17.69
CA ASP A 608 -33.10 -1.68 -16.42
C ASP A 608 -32.16 -1.37 -15.24
N ASP A 609 -31.65 -0.13 -15.16
CA ASP A 609 -30.93 0.32 -13.97
C ASP A 609 -31.91 0.45 -12.78
N PRO A 610 -31.79 -0.37 -11.72
CA PRO A 610 -32.71 -0.34 -10.57
C PRO A 610 -32.65 0.97 -9.77
N THR A 611 -31.69 1.86 -10.04
CA THR A 611 -31.58 3.18 -9.38
C THR A 611 -32.37 4.28 -10.10
N GLY A 612 -32.94 4.04 -11.28
CA GLY A 612 -33.76 5.00 -12.03
C GLY A 612 -32.99 6.20 -12.59
N GLY A 613 -31.66 6.11 -12.68
CA GLY A 613 -30.79 7.09 -13.32
C GLY A 613 -30.80 6.98 -14.86
N SER A 614 -30.17 7.96 -15.53
CA SER A 614 -29.96 7.97 -16.98
C SER A 614 -29.34 6.66 -17.48
N ALA A 615 -29.61 6.29 -18.74
CA ALA A 615 -29.03 5.12 -19.41
C ALA A 615 -27.52 4.97 -19.11
N SER A 616 -27.15 3.87 -18.43
CA SER A 616 -25.76 3.58 -18.09
C SER A 616 -25.12 2.77 -19.21
N TYR A 617 -24.13 3.34 -19.89
CA TYR A 617 -23.34 2.62 -20.90
C TYR A 617 -22.14 1.94 -20.25
N LEU A 618 -21.86 0.70 -20.67
CA LEU A 618 -20.77 -0.13 -20.18
C LEU A 618 -20.00 -0.72 -21.35
N ASP A 619 -18.68 -0.81 -21.23
CA ASP A 619 -17.87 -1.59 -22.16
C ASP A 619 -17.92 -3.07 -21.77
N ALA A 620 -18.68 -3.86 -22.52
CA ALA A 620 -18.71 -5.30 -22.35
C ALA A 620 -17.56 -5.94 -23.15
N ARG A 621 -16.80 -6.83 -22.50
CA ARG A 621 -15.77 -7.66 -23.14
C ARG A 621 -16.28 -9.08 -23.28
N GLY A 622 -16.35 -9.57 -24.51
CA GLY A 622 -16.64 -10.95 -24.86
C GLY A 622 -15.36 -11.74 -25.05
N ILE A 623 -15.30 -12.93 -24.44
CA ILE A 623 -14.20 -13.87 -24.63
C ILE A 623 -14.77 -15.29 -24.71
N ASP A 624 -14.23 -16.10 -25.62
CA ASP A 624 -14.56 -17.53 -25.65
C ASP A 624 -14.03 -18.20 -24.37
N PRO A 625 -14.88 -18.85 -23.55
CA PRO A 625 -14.45 -19.42 -22.27
C PRO A 625 -13.34 -20.47 -22.41
N ALA A 626 -13.30 -21.22 -23.51
CA ALA A 626 -12.27 -22.23 -23.75
C ALA A 626 -10.93 -21.57 -24.15
N GLN A 627 -10.96 -20.47 -24.91
CA GLN A 627 -9.76 -19.68 -25.19
C GLN A 627 -9.25 -18.94 -23.96
N ALA A 628 -10.17 -18.37 -23.17
CA ALA A 628 -9.85 -17.69 -21.91
C ALA A 628 -9.16 -18.64 -20.94
N ALA A 629 -9.73 -19.83 -20.70
CA ALA A 629 -9.14 -20.84 -19.82
C ALA A 629 -7.77 -21.36 -20.30
N ALA A 630 -7.43 -21.19 -21.58
CA ALA A 630 -6.14 -21.60 -22.14
C ALA A 630 -5.05 -20.53 -22.01
N VAL A 631 -5.41 -19.26 -21.75
CA VAL A 631 -4.48 -18.12 -21.66
C VAL A 631 -4.42 -17.54 -20.25
N LEU A 632 -5.49 -17.68 -19.46
CA LEU A 632 -5.54 -17.20 -18.08
C LEU A 632 -4.69 -18.07 -17.16
N ASN A 633 -3.92 -17.41 -16.30
CA ASN A 633 -3.19 -18.04 -15.21
C ASN A 633 -4.13 -18.70 -14.17
N ASP A 634 -5.36 -18.17 -14.04
CA ASP A 634 -6.43 -18.75 -13.23
C ASP A 634 -7.71 -18.97 -14.08
N PRO A 635 -7.96 -20.21 -14.56
CA PRO A 635 -9.13 -20.51 -15.37
C PRO A 635 -10.45 -20.51 -14.57
N GLU A 636 -10.42 -20.48 -13.23
CA GLU A 636 -11.65 -20.39 -12.41
C GLU A 636 -12.38 -19.05 -12.63
N GLN A 637 -11.66 -17.99 -13.02
CA GLN A 637 -12.21 -16.66 -13.26
C GLN A 637 -13.29 -16.61 -14.37
N VAL A 638 -13.28 -17.57 -15.30
CA VAL A 638 -14.26 -17.66 -16.39
C VAL A 638 -15.20 -18.86 -16.25
N THR A 639 -15.16 -19.56 -15.11
CA THR A 639 -16.06 -20.68 -14.86
C THR A 639 -17.50 -20.20 -14.70
N GLY A 640 -18.42 -20.83 -15.43
CA GLY A 640 -19.82 -20.42 -15.45
C GLY A 640 -20.15 -19.31 -16.46
N LEU A 641 -19.14 -18.73 -17.13
CA LEU A 641 -19.37 -17.81 -18.24
C LEU A 641 -20.06 -18.56 -19.39
N SER A 642 -21.16 -17.99 -19.87
CA SER A 642 -21.97 -18.49 -20.98
C SER A 642 -22.52 -17.31 -21.77
N ASP A 643 -23.14 -17.58 -22.92
CA ASP A 643 -23.74 -16.53 -23.77
C ASP A 643 -24.78 -15.67 -23.03
N THR A 644 -25.34 -16.17 -21.92
CA THR A 644 -26.32 -15.46 -21.08
C THR A 644 -25.75 -15.06 -19.73
N THR A 645 -24.43 -15.08 -19.55
CA THR A 645 -23.81 -14.76 -18.25
C THR A 645 -22.80 -13.65 -18.39
N VAL A 646 -22.92 -12.62 -17.54
CA VAL A 646 -21.96 -11.50 -17.49
C VAL A 646 -21.30 -11.44 -16.12
N ILE A 647 -19.99 -11.22 -16.13
CA ILE A 647 -19.20 -10.97 -14.92
C ILE A 647 -19.11 -9.47 -14.75
N VAL A 648 -19.54 -8.97 -13.61
CA VAL A 648 -19.59 -7.53 -13.30
C VAL A 648 -18.62 -7.24 -12.16
N PRO A 649 -17.77 -6.20 -12.26
CA PRO A 649 -16.89 -5.81 -11.17
C PRO A 649 -17.69 -5.48 -9.90
N GLN A 650 -17.23 -5.94 -8.72
CA GLN A 650 -17.92 -5.66 -7.45
C GLN A 650 -18.10 -4.16 -7.16
N GLN A 651 -17.20 -3.32 -7.65
CA GLN A 651 -17.31 -1.87 -7.51
C GLN A 651 -18.57 -1.32 -8.20
N MET A 652 -19.03 -1.96 -9.27
CA MET A 652 -20.21 -1.55 -10.03
C MET A 652 -21.50 -1.75 -9.25
N THR A 653 -21.55 -2.72 -8.31
CA THR A 653 -22.70 -2.96 -7.43
C THR A 653 -23.06 -1.72 -6.60
N GLY A 654 -22.08 -0.91 -6.22
CA GLY A 654 -22.31 0.31 -5.43
C GLY A 654 -22.96 1.45 -6.21
N TRP A 655 -22.75 1.52 -7.53
CA TRP A 655 -23.22 2.61 -8.38
C TRP A 655 -24.47 2.24 -9.19
N THR A 656 -24.57 0.98 -9.62
CA THR A 656 -25.69 0.48 -10.47
C THR A 656 -26.71 -0.34 -9.69
N GLY A 657 -26.41 -0.75 -8.45
CA GLY A 657 -27.26 -1.65 -7.68
C GLY A 657 -27.32 -3.09 -8.21
N ILE A 658 -26.53 -3.44 -9.25
CA ILE A 658 -26.46 -4.79 -9.82
C ILE A 658 -25.80 -5.74 -8.81
N VAL A 659 -26.57 -6.73 -8.36
CA VAL A 659 -26.15 -7.79 -7.44
C VAL A 659 -26.03 -9.14 -8.15
N ASP A 660 -25.26 -10.05 -7.58
CA ASP A 660 -25.14 -11.42 -8.08
C ASP A 660 -26.52 -12.10 -8.23
N GLY A 661 -26.71 -12.78 -9.37
CA GLY A 661 -27.94 -13.47 -9.75
C GLY A 661 -29.06 -12.56 -10.25
N ALA A 662 -28.86 -11.24 -10.35
CA ALA A 662 -29.80 -10.33 -11.00
C ALA A 662 -29.83 -10.57 -12.52
N THR A 663 -31.02 -10.50 -13.12
CA THR A 663 -31.16 -10.40 -14.58
C THR A 663 -31.02 -8.94 -14.97
N ILE A 664 -30.20 -8.65 -15.97
CA ILE A 664 -30.05 -7.30 -16.52
C ILE A 664 -30.37 -7.34 -18.02
N THR A 665 -31.01 -6.29 -18.51
CA THR A 665 -31.29 -6.14 -19.94
C THR A 665 -30.17 -5.31 -20.54
N LEU A 666 -29.35 -5.92 -21.40
CA LEU A 666 -28.32 -5.22 -22.16
C LEU A 666 -28.85 -4.92 -23.56
N ARG A 667 -28.80 -3.64 -23.94
CA ARG A 667 -29.08 -3.21 -25.31
C ARG A 667 -27.76 -2.82 -25.95
N GLU A 668 -27.38 -3.51 -27.02
CA GLU A 668 -26.27 -3.07 -27.85
C GLU A 668 -26.61 -1.68 -28.43
N GLN A 669 -25.64 -0.78 -28.52
CA GLN A 669 -25.75 0.32 -29.49
C GLN A 669 -26.09 -0.29 -30.87
N PRO A 670 -26.99 0.34 -31.64
CA PRO A 670 -28.08 -0.32 -32.36
C PRO A 670 -27.68 -1.66 -33.01
N GLY A 671 -28.25 -2.77 -32.51
CA GLY A 671 -27.93 -4.10 -33.06
C GLY A 671 -28.61 -5.33 -32.47
N ARG A 672 -28.88 -5.42 -31.16
CA ARG A 672 -29.74 -6.48 -30.57
C ARG A 672 -29.89 -6.24 -29.06
N ALA A 673 -31.08 -6.46 -28.51
CA ALA A 673 -31.25 -6.63 -27.07
C ALA A 673 -30.95 -8.08 -26.70
N VAL A 674 -30.13 -8.30 -25.68
CA VAL A 674 -29.87 -9.62 -25.07
C VAL A 674 -30.17 -9.49 -23.58
N GLU A 675 -30.86 -10.47 -23.01
CA GLU A 675 -31.14 -10.54 -21.57
C GLU A 675 -30.17 -11.52 -20.88
N PRO A 676 -28.97 -11.08 -20.44
CA PRO A 676 -28.10 -11.91 -19.63
C PRO A 676 -28.50 -11.93 -18.15
N THR A 677 -28.12 -13.02 -17.49
CA THR A 677 -28.14 -13.20 -16.04
C THR A 677 -26.75 -12.89 -15.48
N THR A 678 -26.64 -12.19 -14.36
CA THR A 678 -25.35 -11.94 -13.73
C THR A 678 -24.85 -13.17 -12.97
N SER A 679 -23.54 -13.38 -12.95
CA SER A 679 -22.89 -14.37 -12.10
C SER A 679 -21.79 -13.70 -11.28
N GLY A 680 -21.81 -13.95 -9.98
CA GLY A 680 -20.83 -13.49 -9.03
C GLY A 680 -19.54 -14.25 -9.20
N ALA A 681 -18.46 -13.52 -9.42
CA ALA A 681 -17.12 -13.99 -9.08
C ALA A 681 -16.83 -13.55 -7.64
N ASP A 682 -16.54 -14.53 -6.77
CA ASP A 682 -15.96 -14.25 -5.45
C ASP A 682 -14.45 -14.01 -5.65
N GLN A 683 -14.05 -12.74 -5.49
CA GLN A 683 -12.69 -12.15 -5.43
C GLN A 683 -12.23 -11.42 -6.69
#